data_AF-A0AAE1RSX4-F1
#
_entry.id   AF-A0AAE1RSX4-F1
#
_cell.length_a   1.000
_cell.length_b   1.000
_cell.length_c   1.000
_cell.angle_alpha   90.00
_cell.angle_beta   90.00
_cell.angle_gamma   90.00
#
_symmetry.space_group_name_H-M   'P 1'
#
loop_
_entity.id
_entity.type
_entity.pdbx_description
1 polymer ?
#
loop_
_entity_poly.entity_id
_entity_poly.type
_entity_poly.pdbx_seq_one_letter_code
_entity_poly.pdbx_strand_id
1 'polypeptide(L)'
;MKKNVEDLVAKCPNCQQGQRCRSLIAWFEVGEVELLGPDLVHQAMEKVKLIQERLKMAFCRQEFYSNCVGDPSLVVPTESNTVKDDLTYEEVHVAILDRQVRKLRTNQAPSVMLCPGHGSGRDTSVTDKMSFFGRPRVLAMAEQSSSSSSFSSQTHKHTNRLASEHSPYLLQHAHNPVDWYPWGEEAFAEARRRDVPIFLSIGYSTCHWCHVMEVESFEDEEVAKLLNDSFVSIKVDREERPDVDKVYMTYVQALYGGGGWPLSAFLSPDLKPLMGGTYFPPEDKYGRPGFKTILTKVKEAWNSKRDILVQSGAFAIEQLSEALAATSTSNKLSDEVLQTALRKCADHLAESYDSKYGGFGSAPKFPRPVEMQLMLYNSKRSGETGKSAEAKNSLKMVLFTLECMARGGIHDHVGGGFHRYSVDECWHVPHFEKMLYDQGQLVNVYLDAFCITKDVFYSSLSRDILDYLRRDMIGPSGEIFSAEDADSYESEGASRKKEGAFYVWTSTEVDDIVGEHATLVKDHYYIKPTGNCDLSRRSDPHNEFKDKNVLIERSSISTMASKHALPVEEYLDILGNARQKLFDVRSKRPRPHLDDKVIVSWNGLVISSLARASKILKGEPEGTRFYFPVAGTNPKEYMDVAEKAAHFIRKHLYDQQTRRLQHSFRNGPTKAPGFLDDYAFLIAGLLDLYEFGDSVFWLSWALELQETQDELFLDKAGGGYFSTTGEDPSVLLRVKEDHDGAEPSGNSVSVINLVRLASMVAGDRSKLYKETAEHVLAVFEKRLKDAAVAVPLLCCAADMLAFPSRKQVVLVGVKSSEEFENMVAAAHAAYDPNKTVIHIDPTYVEEMGFWEETNGNIALMAKNNAAADRVIALVCQNFTCSPPVSDPKALESLLSQ
;
A
#
# COMPACT_ATOMS: atom_id res chain seq x y z
N MET A 1 12.60 -53.34 -5.53
CA MET A 1 11.65 -52.26 -5.89
C MET A 1 10.30 -52.78 -6.39
N LYS A 2 10.21 -53.53 -7.52
CA LYS A 2 8.92 -54.06 -8.04
C LYS A 2 8.06 -54.81 -6.99
N LYS A 3 8.71 -55.67 -6.19
CA LYS A 3 8.08 -56.48 -5.13
C LYS A 3 7.54 -55.68 -3.93
N ASN A 4 8.11 -54.51 -3.63
CA ASN A 4 7.69 -53.68 -2.49
C ASN A 4 6.48 -52.80 -2.82
N VAL A 5 6.32 -52.43 -4.10
CA VAL A 5 5.16 -51.64 -4.58
C VAL A 5 3.92 -52.52 -4.67
N GLU A 6 4.06 -53.78 -5.10
CA GLU A 6 2.99 -54.78 -5.12
C GLU A 6 2.41 -55.03 -3.71
N ASP A 7 3.27 -55.14 -2.69
CA ASP A 7 2.86 -55.33 -1.28
C ASP A 7 2.17 -54.10 -0.67
N LEU A 8 2.52 -52.88 -1.12
CA LEU A 8 1.91 -51.63 -0.67
C LEU A 8 0.53 -51.40 -1.30
N VAL A 9 0.37 -51.74 -2.58
CA VAL A 9 -0.93 -51.68 -3.28
C VAL A 9 -1.89 -52.74 -2.74
N ALA A 10 -1.39 -53.94 -2.41
CA ALA A 10 -2.19 -55.01 -1.82
C ALA A 10 -2.72 -54.67 -0.41
N LYS A 11 -2.11 -53.73 0.31
CA LYS A 11 -2.50 -53.33 1.67
C LYS A 11 -3.32 -52.03 1.73
N CYS A 12 -3.56 -51.38 0.59
CA CYS A 12 -4.34 -50.13 0.55
C CYS A 12 -5.87 -50.42 0.60
N PRO A 13 -6.59 -49.94 1.64
CA PRO A 13 -8.02 -50.25 1.82
C PRO A 13 -8.91 -49.74 0.69
N ASN A 14 -8.53 -48.62 0.07
CA ASN A 14 -9.28 -48.03 -1.05
C ASN A 14 -9.04 -48.79 -2.37
N CYS A 15 -7.85 -49.36 -2.59
CA CYS A 15 -7.55 -50.20 -3.75
C CYS A 15 -8.25 -51.57 -3.68
N GLN A 16 -8.41 -52.13 -2.47
CA GLN A 16 -9.14 -53.38 -2.26
C GLN A 16 -10.66 -53.25 -2.56
N GLN A 17 -11.19 -52.03 -2.62
CA GLN A 17 -12.58 -51.73 -2.96
C GLN A 17 -12.77 -51.23 -4.40
N GLY A 18 -11.74 -51.32 -5.25
CA GLY A 18 -11.83 -50.96 -6.67
C GLY A 18 -11.87 -49.45 -6.96
N GLN A 19 -11.48 -48.60 -5.99
CA GLN A 19 -11.44 -47.15 -6.16
C GLN A 19 -10.04 -46.65 -6.55
N ARG A 20 -9.98 -45.59 -7.38
CA ARG A 20 -8.73 -44.91 -7.76
C ARG A 20 -8.05 -44.30 -6.52
N CYS A 21 -6.73 -44.48 -6.39
CA CYS A 21 -5.93 -43.89 -5.32
C CYS A 21 -4.98 -42.81 -5.83
N ARG A 22 -4.78 -41.77 -5.02
CA ARG A 22 -3.97 -40.58 -5.32
C ARG A 22 -2.60 -40.70 -4.65
N SER A 23 -1.51 -40.45 -5.37
CA SER A 23 -0.20 -40.15 -4.79
C SER A 23 0.14 -38.66 -4.98
N LEU A 24 1.20 -38.20 -4.30
CA LEU A 24 1.66 -36.80 -4.35
C LEU A 24 2.25 -36.36 -5.70
N ILE A 25 2.32 -37.25 -6.70
CA ILE A 25 3.10 -37.02 -7.92
C ILE A 25 2.31 -37.22 -9.24
N ALA A 26 1.25 -38.05 -9.32
CA ALA A 26 0.36 -38.14 -10.52
C ALA A 26 -0.92 -38.99 -10.29
N TRP A 27 -1.82 -39.04 -11.30
CA TRP A 27 -2.94 -39.98 -11.42
C TRP A 27 -2.49 -41.27 -12.13
N PHE A 28 -2.82 -42.45 -11.59
CA PHE A 28 -2.54 -43.73 -12.27
C PHE A 28 -3.80 -44.58 -12.37
N GLU A 29 -3.97 -45.30 -13.47
CA GLU A 29 -4.84 -46.48 -13.52
C GLU A 29 -4.12 -47.69 -12.92
N VAL A 30 -4.89 -48.66 -12.42
CA VAL A 30 -4.34 -49.85 -11.77
C VAL A 30 -3.54 -50.67 -12.80
N GLY A 31 -2.21 -50.60 -12.76
CA GLY A 31 -1.32 -51.45 -13.55
C GLY A 31 -0.20 -50.74 -14.33
N GLU A 32 -0.16 -49.41 -14.40
CA GLU A 32 0.93 -48.69 -15.07
C GLU A 32 2.09 -48.36 -14.13
N VAL A 33 3.32 -48.64 -14.57
CA VAL A 33 4.56 -48.31 -13.87
C VAL A 33 5.38 -47.40 -14.79
N GLU A 34 5.40 -46.10 -14.51
CA GLU A 34 6.33 -45.16 -15.12
C GLU A 34 7.57 -44.95 -14.23
N LEU A 35 8.75 -44.93 -14.85
CA LEU A 35 10.02 -44.65 -14.19
C LEU A 35 10.20 -43.13 -14.05
N LEU A 36 10.18 -42.62 -12.82
CA LEU A 36 10.39 -41.19 -12.53
C LEU A 36 11.86 -40.82 -12.77
N GLY A 37 12.08 -39.76 -13.55
CA GLY A 37 13.41 -39.26 -13.92
C GLY A 37 14.14 -38.50 -12.80
N PRO A 38 15.46 -38.25 -12.96
CA PRO A 38 16.33 -37.64 -11.94
C PRO A 38 15.88 -36.24 -11.47
N ASP A 39 15.30 -35.44 -12.36
CA ASP A 39 14.88 -34.06 -12.05
C ASP A 39 13.77 -34.01 -11.00
N LEU A 40 12.90 -35.02 -11.01
CA LEU A 40 11.79 -35.13 -10.06
C LEU A 40 12.28 -35.56 -8.67
N VAL A 41 13.34 -36.38 -8.63
CA VAL A 41 14.07 -36.72 -7.40
C VAL A 41 14.77 -35.49 -6.83
N HIS A 42 15.38 -34.67 -7.69
CA HIS A 42 16.04 -33.43 -7.27
C HIS A 42 15.05 -32.41 -6.68
N GLN A 43 13.88 -32.21 -7.32
CA GLN A 43 12.81 -31.35 -6.78
C GLN A 43 12.26 -31.87 -5.45
N ALA A 44 12.16 -33.19 -5.28
CA ALA A 44 11.76 -33.78 -4.02
C ALA A 44 12.80 -33.54 -2.92
N MET A 45 14.09 -33.64 -3.24
CA MET A 45 15.18 -33.36 -2.30
C MET A 45 15.21 -31.89 -1.85
N GLU A 46 15.03 -30.94 -2.77
CA GLU A 46 14.92 -29.51 -2.45
C GLU A 46 13.71 -29.22 -1.54
N LYS A 47 12.57 -29.86 -1.79
CA LYS A 47 11.39 -29.75 -0.91
C LYS A 47 11.63 -30.35 0.47
N VAL A 48 12.36 -31.47 0.57
CA VAL A 48 12.74 -32.07 1.85
C VAL A 48 13.67 -31.15 2.64
N LYS A 49 14.65 -30.52 1.97
CA LYS A 49 15.55 -29.54 2.59
C LYS A 49 14.78 -28.32 3.13
N LEU A 50 13.86 -27.78 2.35
CA LEU A 50 12.97 -26.68 2.78
C LEU A 50 12.09 -27.08 3.97
N ILE A 51 11.58 -28.32 3.99
CA ILE A 51 10.81 -28.85 5.11
C ILE A 51 11.68 -29.00 6.36
N GLN A 52 12.93 -29.47 6.23
CA GLN A 52 13.88 -29.56 7.33
C GLN A 52 14.23 -28.20 7.91
N GLU A 53 14.45 -27.19 7.08
CA GLU A 53 14.70 -25.81 7.51
C GLU A 53 13.49 -25.21 8.25
N ARG A 54 12.29 -25.40 7.71
CA ARG A 54 11.04 -24.99 8.39
C ARG A 54 10.81 -25.74 9.71
N LEU A 55 11.18 -27.01 9.78
CA LEU A 55 11.13 -27.78 11.02
C LEU A 55 12.13 -27.26 12.05
N LYS A 56 13.37 -26.92 11.64
CA LYS A 56 14.37 -26.30 12.52
C LYS A 56 13.87 -24.96 13.10
N MET A 57 13.26 -24.12 12.27
CA MET A 57 12.64 -22.87 12.73
C MET A 57 11.46 -23.12 13.67
N ALA A 58 10.62 -24.13 13.39
CA ALA A 58 9.52 -24.53 14.26
C ALA A 58 10.00 -25.12 15.60
N PHE A 59 11.14 -25.81 15.63
CA PHE A 59 11.78 -26.30 16.85
C PHE A 59 12.36 -25.14 17.69
N CYS A 60 13.04 -24.17 17.07
CA CYS A 60 13.47 -22.94 17.76
C CYS A 60 12.28 -22.20 18.37
N ARG A 61 11.15 -22.15 17.65
CA ARG A 61 9.88 -21.60 18.16
C ARG A 61 9.37 -22.38 19.39
N GLN A 62 9.38 -23.70 19.35
CA GLN A 62 8.89 -24.54 20.46
C GLN A 62 9.82 -24.50 21.68
N GLU A 63 11.15 -24.49 21.50
CA GLU A 63 12.11 -24.28 22.59
C GLU A 63 11.95 -22.90 23.21
N PHE A 64 11.74 -21.86 22.40
CA PHE A 64 11.47 -20.51 22.89
C PHE A 64 10.18 -20.48 23.72
N TYR A 65 9.05 -21.02 23.23
CA TYR A 65 7.79 -21.06 23.99
C TYR A 65 7.84 -21.98 25.23
N SER A 66 8.53 -23.11 25.16
CA SER A 66 8.75 -24.02 26.29
C SER A 66 9.58 -23.36 27.39
N ASN A 67 10.56 -22.53 27.03
CA ASN A 67 11.33 -21.74 28.00
C ASN A 67 10.54 -20.51 28.49
N CYS A 68 9.48 -20.11 27.78
CA CYS A 68 8.60 -19.03 28.20
C CYS A 68 7.48 -19.50 29.14
N VAL A 69 6.84 -20.63 28.91
CA VAL A 69 5.74 -21.08 29.79
C VAL A 69 6.36 -21.83 30.96
N GLY A 70 6.44 -21.18 32.14
CA GLY A 70 7.08 -21.73 33.35
C GLY A 70 6.46 -23.03 33.89
N ASP A 71 5.40 -23.53 33.26
CA ASP A 71 4.86 -24.87 33.44
C ASP A 71 4.91 -25.63 32.09
N PRO A 72 5.84 -26.60 31.94
CA PRO A 72 5.98 -27.42 30.74
C PRO A 72 4.72 -28.21 30.34
N SER A 73 3.75 -28.37 31.25
CA SER A 73 2.52 -29.12 31.00
C SER A 73 1.46 -28.35 30.18
N LEU A 74 1.60 -27.03 30.05
CA LEU A 74 0.72 -26.16 29.25
C LEU A 74 1.15 -26.06 27.79
N VAL A 75 2.34 -26.56 27.44
CA VAL A 75 2.82 -26.71 26.07
C VAL A 75 2.64 -28.16 25.69
N VAL A 76 1.65 -28.48 24.84
CA VAL A 76 1.51 -29.84 24.32
C VAL A 76 2.79 -30.18 23.55
N PRO A 77 3.57 -31.20 23.96
CA PRO A 77 4.74 -31.59 23.20
C PRO A 77 4.28 -32.04 21.82
N THR A 78 4.83 -31.48 20.75
CA THR A 78 4.91 -32.25 19.52
C THR A 78 5.72 -33.50 19.88
N GLU A 79 5.11 -34.69 19.77
CA GLU A 79 5.72 -35.98 20.14
C GLU A 79 7.23 -35.98 19.90
N SER A 80 7.99 -36.22 20.97
CA SER A 80 9.45 -36.25 20.93
C SER A 80 9.92 -37.40 20.05
N ASN A 81 10.05 -37.15 18.76
CA ASN A 81 10.83 -37.99 17.87
C ASN A 81 12.01 -37.15 17.43
N THR A 82 13.17 -37.43 18.04
CA THR A 82 14.47 -37.10 17.45
C THR A 82 14.41 -37.46 15.98
N VAL A 83 14.50 -36.47 15.10
CA VAL A 83 14.80 -36.73 13.69
C VAL A 83 16.22 -37.27 13.70
N LYS A 84 16.36 -38.59 13.61
CA LYS A 84 17.67 -39.18 13.35
C LYS A 84 18.10 -38.70 11.98
N ASP A 85 19.36 -38.30 11.85
CA ASP A 85 19.96 -37.88 10.58
C ASP A 85 20.00 -39.02 9.54
N ASP A 86 19.56 -40.23 9.93
CA ASP A 86 19.76 -41.48 9.19
C ASP A 86 18.44 -42.14 8.72
N LEU A 87 17.35 -41.38 8.58
CA LEU A 87 16.07 -41.96 8.14
C LEU A 87 16.18 -42.52 6.71
N THR A 88 15.82 -43.79 6.54
CA THR A 88 15.79 -44.41 5.21
C THR A 88 14.57 -43.94 4.40
N TYR A 89 14.65 -44.01 3.07
CA TYR A 89 13.59 -43.53 2.14
C TYR A 89 12.18 -44.07 2.45
N GLU A 90 12.09 -45.28 3.02
CA GLU A 90 10.81 -45.92 3.37
C GLU A 90 10.19 -45.39 4.69
N GLU A 91 10.99 -44.84 5.61
CA GLU A 91 10.54 -44.39 6.94
C GLU A 91 10.01 -42.95 6.95
N VAL A 92 10.51 -42.11 6.05
CA VAL A 92 10.14 -40.68 5.94
C VAL A 92 8.69 -40.50 5.47
N HIS A 93 8.22 -41.34 4.55
CA HIS A 93 6.89 -41.18 3.97
C HIS A 93 5.75 -41.55 4.92
N VAL A 94 5.91 -42.59 5.75
CA VAL A 94 4.86 -43.05 6.68
C VAL A 94 4.69 -42.08 7.86
N ALA A 95 5.80 -41.53 8.38
CA ALA A 95 5.77 -40.57 9.48
C ALA A 95 5.19 -39.20 9.09
N ILE A 96 5.40 -38.75 7.85
CA ILE A 96 4.85 -37.48 7.34
C ILE A 96 3.35 -37.63 7.01
N LEU A 97 2.93 -38.76 6.42
CA LEU A 97 1.53 -39.01 6.06
C LEU A 97 0.61 -39.15 7.28
N ASP A 98 1.01 -39.89 8.32
CA ASP A 98 0.18 -40.03 9.52
C ASP A 98 0.03 -38.68 10.28
N ARG A 99 1.06 -37.82 10.22
CA ARG A 99 1.07 -36.52 10.90
C ARG A 99 0.27 -35.44 10.16
N GLN A 100 0.32 -35.40 8.83
CA GLN A 100 -0.44 -34.45 8.01
C GLN A 100 -1.92 -34.85 7.91
N VAL A 101 -2.24 -36.16 7.80
CA VAL A 101 -3.62 -36.64 7.73
C VAL A 101 -4.36 -36.47 9.06
N ARG A 102 -3.68 -36.60 10.21
CA ARG A 102 -4.27 -36.29 11.52
C ARG A 102 -4.50 -34.78 11.74
N LYS A 103 -3.59 -33.91 11.30
CA LYS A 103 -3.76 -32.44 11.38
C LYS A 103 -4.88 -31.91 10.46
N LEU A 104 -5.03 -32.49 9.27
CA LEU A 104 -6.05 -32.07 8.30
C LEU A 104 -7.46 -32.60 8.64
N ARG A 105 -7.59 -33.67 9.44
CA ARG A 105 -8.89 -34.24 9.82
C ARG A 105 -9.56 -33.59 11.03
N THR A 106 -8.84 -32.85 11.88
CA THR A 106 -9.40 -32.33 13.15
C THR A 106 -9.51 -30.82 13.27
N ASN A 107 -9.04 -30.03 12.29
CA ASN A 107 -9.18 -28.57 12.27
C ASN A 107 -8.87 -27.87 13.63
N GLN A 108 -7.95 -28.44 14.41
CA GLN A 108 -7.51 -27.85 15.68
C GLN A 108 -6.40 -26.83 15.41
N ALA A 109 -6.81 -25.59 15.14
CA ALA A 109 -6.15 -24.48 15.81
C ALA A 109 -6.40 -24.64 17.32
N PRO A 110 -5.49 -24.25 18.22
CA PRO A 110 -5.75 -24.34 19.66
C PRO A 110 -6.97 -23.46 20.00
N SER A 111 -8.13 -24.10 20.15
CA SER A 111 -9.36 -23.52 20.66
C SER A 111 -9.42 -23.84 22.16
N VAL A 112 -9.40 -22.80 22.99
CA VAL A 112 -9.66 -22.94 24.42
C VAL A 112 -11.18 -22.99 24.59
N MET A 113 -11.68 -24.12 25.11
CA MET A 113 -13.07 -24.34 25.44
C MET A 113 -13.39 -23.61 26.76
N LEU A 114 -14.24 -22.58 26.74
CA LEU A 114 -14.72 -21.90 27.94
C LEU A 114 -16.12 -22.41 28.31
N CYS A 115 -16.24 -23.04 29.49
CA CYS A 115 -17.53 -23.30 30.12
C CYS A 115 -18.06 -22.02 30.80
N PRO A 116 -19.33 -21.61 30.62
CA PRO A 116 -19.87 -20.41 31.26
C PRO A 116 -20.30 -20.69 32.71
N GLY A 117 -19.66 -20.00 33.65
CA GLY A 117 -20.07 -19.92 35.05
C GLY A 117 -21.13 -18.85 35.28
N HIS A 118 -22.16 -19.22 36.05
CA HIS A 118 -23.26 -18.40 36.54
C HIS A 118 -22.83 -17.20 37.42
N GLY A 119 -23.63 -16.13 37.37
CA GLY A 119 -23.67 -15.05 38.37
C GLY A 119 -24.28 -13.78 37.76
N SER A 120 -25.61 -13.65 37.69
CA SER A 120 -26.50 -13.07 38.71
C SER A 120 -26.29 -11.56 38.96
N GLY A 121 -27.32 -10.76 38.65
CA GLY A 121 -27.77 -9.72 39.59
C GLY A 121 -27.76 -8.26 39.13
N ARG A 122 -28.90 -7.86 38.56
CA ARG A 122 -29.75 -6.71 38.99
C ARG A 122 -29.38 -5.25 38.69
N ASP A 123 -30.37 -4.64 38.01
CA ASP A 123 -31.05 -3.38 38.33
C ASP A 123 -30.50 -2.04 37.80
N THR A 124 -30.91 -1.76 36.56
CA THR A 124 -31.63 -0.55 36.11
C THR A 124 -32.60 -0.04 37.20
N SER A 125 -32.97 1.23 37.40
CA SER A 125 -33.02 2.47 36.63
C SER A 125 -33.85 3.43 37.49
N VAL A 126 -33.58 4.74 37.53
CA VAL A 126 -34.65 5.74 37.71
C VAL A 126 -34.30 7.01 36.92
N THR A 127 -35.18 7.28 35.96
CA THR A 127 -35.35 8.48 35.13
C THR A 127 -35.94 9.64 35.93
N ASP A 128 -35.64 10.89 35.55
CA ASP A 128 -36.53 11.73 34.71
C ASP A 128 -36.55 13.24 35.06
N LYS A 129 -36.68 14.05 33.97
CA LYS A 129 -37.36 15.36 33.83
C LYS A 129 -36.63 16.73 33.91
N MET A 130 -36.46 17.28 32.69
CA MET A 130 -37.12 18.49 32.12
C MET A 130 -36.46 19.89 32.21
N SER A 131 -36.02 20.35 31.02
CA SER A 131 -36.43 21.59 30.29
C SER A 131 -36.04 22.98 30.84
N PHE A 132 -35.81 24.09 30.09
CA PHE A 132 -36.22 24.53 28.74
C PHE A 132 -35.36 25.77 28.28
N PHE A 133 -35.27 25.95 26.96
CA PHE A 133 -35.13 27.19 26.13
C PHE A 133 -33.84 28.05 26.06
N GLY A 134 -33.38 28.28 24.81
CA GLY A 134 -32.65 29.48 24.38
C GLY A 134 -31.84 29.34 23.07
N ARG A 135 -32.43 29.70 21.92
CA ARG A 135 -31.77 29.97 20.60
C ARG A 135 -31.96 31.47 20.28
N PRO A 136 -31.37 32.04 19.21
CA PRO A 136 -30.04 31.84 18.62
C PRO A 136 -29.36 33.20 18.28
N ARG A 137 -28.09 33.21 17.87
CA ARG A 137 -27.61 34.21 16.89
C ARG A 137 -26.33 33.75 16.17
N VAL A 138 -26.45 33.67 14.85
CA VAL A 138 -25.41 33.50 13.85
C VAL A 138 -24.95 34.89 13.43
N LEU A 139 -23.64 35.11 13.31
CA LEU A 139 -23.08 36.08 12.35
C LEU A 139 -21.60 35.80 12.08
N ALA A 140 -21.25 36.00 10.81
CA ALA A 140 -20.05 35.61 10.10
C ALA A 140 -18.79 36.46 10.40
N MET A 141 -17.70 35.95 9.82
CA MET A 141 -16.55 36.64 9.21
C MET A 141 -15.21 36.67 9.93
N ALA A 142 -14.22 36.24 9.15
CA ALA A 142 -12.81 36.46 9.27
C ALA A 142 -12.48 37.96 9.42
N GLU A 143 -11.57 38.29 10.33
CA GLU A 143 -10.49 39.25 10.12
C GLU A 143 -9.50 39.22 11.30
N GLN A 144 -8.27 39.58 10.97
CA GLN A 144 -7.03 39.46 11.73
C GLN A 144 -7.08 39.99 13.17
N SER A 145 -6.46 39.28 14.11
CA SER A 145 -5.67 39.94 15.15
C SER A 145 -4.53 39.03 15.64
N SER A 146 -3.31 39.53 15.46
CA SER A 146 -2.13 39.11 16.21
C SER A 146 -2.40 39.28 17.70
N SER A 147 -2.68 38.17 18.38
CA SER A 147 -2.62 38.13 19.84
C SER A 147 -1.66 37.00 20.20
N SER A 148 -0.59 37.37 20.90
CA SER A 148 0.29 36.44 21.59
C SER A 148 -0.55 35.60 22.54
N SER A 149 -0.86 34.37 22.14
CA SER A 149 -1.49 33.39 23.00
C SER A 149 -0.51 33.07 24.13
N SER A 150 -0.86 33.48 25.34
CA SER A 150 -0.29 32.90 26.54
C SER A 150 -0.67 31.43 26.57
N PHE A 151 0.25 30.56 26.13
CA PHE A 151 0.14 29.13 26.36
C PHE A 151 -0.01 28.93 27.88
N SER A 152 -1.18 28.45 28.29
CA SER A 152 -1.33 27.76 29.57
C SER A 152 -0.28 26.64 29.55
N SER A 153 0.81 26.79 30.29
CA SER A 153 1.84 25.76 30.41
C SER A 153 1.19 24.53 31.06
N GLN A 154 0.74 23.57 30.26
CA GLN A 154 0.41 22.25 30.76
C GLN A 154 1.71 21.69 31.37
N THR A 155 1.74 21.57 32.69
CA THR A 155 2.85 20.94 33.38
C THR A 155 2.75 19.43 33.16
N HIS A 156 3.54 18.89 32.24
CA HIS A 156 3.62 17.45 32.03
C HIS A 156 4.44 16.79 33.15
N LYS A 157 3.97 15.65 33.65
CA LYS A 157 4.65 14.89 34.71
C LYS A 157 6.02 14.36 34.26
N HIS A 158 6.09 13.95 32.99
CA HIS A 158 7.28 13.41 32.34
C HIS A 158 7.55 14.16 31.05
N THR A 159 8.81 14.24 30.65
CA THR A 159 9.24 14.73 29.33
C THR A 159 10.53 14.03 28.97
N ASN A 160 10.56 13.38 27.81
CA ASN A 160 11.71 12.64 27.30
C ASN A 160 12.31 13.36 26.07
N ARG A 161 13.26 12.71 25.40
CA ARG A 161 14.04 13.29 24.30
C ARG A 161 13.21 13.58 23.04
N LEU A 162 12.10 12.86 22.85
CA LEU A 162 11.24 13.02 21.67
C LEU A 162 10.57 14.40 21.60
N ALA A 163 10.54 15.17 22.70
CA ALA A 163 10.04 16.54 22.72
C ALA A 163 10.80 17.50 21.77
N SER A 164 11.96 17.09 21.27
CA SER A 164 12.78 17.85 20.31
C SER A 164 12.65 17.37 18.85
N GLU A 165 11.87 16.33 18.60
CA GLU A 165 11.70 15.76 17.27
C GLU A 165 10.68 16.54 16.43
N HIS A 166 10.76 16.40 15.11
CA HIS A 166 9.77 17.01 14.21
C HIS A 166 8.63 16.06 13.86
N SER A 167 8.81 14.74 13.92
CA SER A 167 7.77 13.78 13.57
C SER A 167 6.53 13.93 14.49
N PRO A 168 5.31 14.05 13.95
CA PRO A 168 4.09 14.02 14.74
C PRO A 168 3.99 12.76 15.61
N TYR A 169 4.37 11.60 15.06
CA TYR A 169 4.36 10.33 15.79
C TYR A 169 5.31 10.35 17.00
N LEU A 170 6.54 10.84 16.83
CA LEU A 170 7.49 10.91 17.94
C LEU A 170 7.04 11.92 19.00
N LEU A 171 6.53 13.07 18.58
CA LEU A 171 6.03 14.11 19.49
C LEU A 171 4.82 13.66 20.31
N GLN A 172 3.95 12.79 19.77
CA GLN A 172 2.84 12.19 20.51
C GLN A 172 3.33 11.46 21.77
N HIS A 173 4.53 10.86 21.72
CA HIS A 173 5.11 10.08 22.82
C HIS A 173 6.08 10.86 23.72
N ALA A 174 6.24 12.18 23.51
CA ALA A 174 7.22 13.02 24.18
C ALA A 174 7.03 13.12 25.71
N HIS A 175 5.81 12.85 26.20
CA HIS A 175 5.43 13.02 27.60
C HIS A 175 5.08 11.70 28.30
N ASN A 176 5.38 10.56 27.67
CA ASN A 176 5.15 9.24 28.25
C ASN A 176 6.14 8.99 29.40
N PRO A 177 5.77 8.17 30.41
CA PRO A 177 6.69 7.78 31.49
C PRO A 177 7.89 6.95 31.01
N VAL A 178 7.79 6.33 29.83
CA VAL A 178 8.94 5.67 29.18
C VAL A 178 9.96 6.73 28.74
N ASP A 179 11.24 6.53 29.10
CA ASP A 179 12.35 7.40 28.70
C ASP A 179 12.76 7.09 27.25
N TRP A 180 11.94 7.56 26.31
CA TRP A 180 12.16 7.33 24.89
C TRP A 180 13.36 8.08 24.33
N TYR A 181 14.08 7.39 23.45
CA TYR A 181 15.10 7.95 22.57
C TYR A 181 14.59 7.94 21.12
N PRO A 182 14.95 8.95 20.30
CA PRO A 182 14.89 8.80 18.85
C PRO A 182 15.96 7.81 18.38
N TRP A 183 15.80 7.29 17.16
CA TRP A 183 16.83 6.44 16.54
C TRP A 183 18.12 7.22 16.28
N GLY A 184 19.21 6.83 16.93
CA GLY A 184 20.51 7.47 16.73
C GLY A 184 21.56 7.05 17.74
N GLU A 185 22.78 7.55 17.51
CA GLU A 185 23.98 7.14 18.25
C GLU A 185 23.90 7.43 19.76
N GLU A 186 23.15 8.45 20.19
CA GLU A 186 22.92 8.69 21.63
C GLU A 186 22.29 7.46 22.32
N ALA A 187 21.25 6.88 21.71
CA ALA A 187 20.56 5.71 22.23
C ALA A 187 21.47 4.47 22.18
N PHE A 188 22.20 4.29 21.08
CA PHE A 188 23.07 3.14 20.89
C PHE A 188 24.25 3.15 21.87
N ALA A 189 24.88 4.32 22.05
CA ALA A 189 25.94 4.51 23.02
C ALA A 189 25.45 4.28 24.45
N GLU A 190 24.24 4.71 24.78
CA GLU A 190 23.64 4.46 26.09
C GLU A 190 23.37 2.97 26.33
N ALA A 191 22.87 2.25 25.32
CA ALA A 191 22.66 0.80 25.40
C ALA A 191 23.98 0.06 25.64
N ARG A 192 25.05 0.46 24.94
CA ARG A 192 26.41 -0.08 25.16
C ARG A 192 26.96 0.26 26.54
N ARG A 193 26.77 1.50 27.00
CA ARG A 193 27.26 1.98 28.31
C ARG A 193 26.59 1.27 29.48
N ARG A 194 25.27 1.07 29.40
CA ARG A 194 24.48 0.36 30.41
C ARG A 194 24.55 -1.16 30.27
N ASP A 195 25.03 -1.65 29.13
CA ASP A 195 25.11 -3.07 28.79
C ASP A 195 23.74 -3.78 28.81
N VAL A 196 22.71 -3.10 28.31
CA VAL A 196 21.32 -3.57 28.28
C VAL A 196 20.79 -3.66 26.84
N PRO A 197 19.83 -4.56 26.55
CA PRO A 197 19.21 -4.62 25.24
C PRO A 197 18.41 -3.36 24.92
N ILE A 198 18.16 -3.16 23.63
CA ILE A 198 17.30 -2.11 23.11
C ILE A 198 15.89 -2.67 22.95
N PHE A 199 14.88 -1.90 23.38
CA PHE A 199 13.50 -2.09 22.95
C PHE A 199 13.18 -1.08 21.86
N LEU A 200 12.93 -1.57 20.64
CA LEU A 200 12.59 -0.77 19.48
C LEU A 200 11.08 -0.86 19.22
N SER A 201 10.40 0.28 19.24
CA SER A 201 9.00 0.42 18.85
C SER A 201 8.88 1.25 17.58
N ILE A 202 8.30 0.69 16.52
CA ILE A 202 8.10 1.37 15.22
C ILE A 202 6.61 1.49 14.94
N GLY A 203 6.18 2.67 14.50
CA GLY A 203 4.80 2.96 14.10
C GLY A 203 4.69 4.25 13.30
N TYR A 204 3.48 4.80 13.20
CA TYR A 204 3.20 6.07 12.54
C TYR A 204 1.97 6.73 13.19
N SER A 205 1.83 8.04 12.99
CA SER A 205 0.96 8.93 13.78
C SER A 205 -0.55 8.67 13.65
N THR A 206 -0.96 8.09 12.52
CA THR A 206 -2.37 7.87 12.16
C THR A 206 -2.86 6.45 12.44
N CYS A 207 -1.97 5.59 12.95
CA CYS A 207 -2.23 4.17 13.18
C CYS A 207 -3.03 3.93 14.47
N HIS A 208 -4.25 3.41 14.35
CA HIS A 208 -5.09 3.06 15.50
C HIS A 208 -4.39 2.12 16.51
N TRP A 209 -3.78 1.03 16.04
CA TRP A 209 -3.12 0.06 16.93
C TRP A 209 -1.89 0.63 17.64
N CYS A 210 -1.26 1.68 17.10
CA CYS A 210 -0.19 2.39 17.79
C CYS A 210 -0.74 3.19 18.98
N HIS A 211 -1.88 3.85 18.82
CA HIS A 211 -2.58 4.55 19.91
C HIS A 211 -3.04 3.58 21.00
N VAL A 212 -3.60 2.42 20.61
CA VAL A 212 -3.98 1.37 21.56
C VAL A 212 -2.77 0.92 22.39
N MET A 213 -1.64 0.65 21.74
CA MET A 213 -0.43 0.23 22.44
C MET A 213 0.14 1.32 23.35
N GLU A 214 0.05 2.59 22.96
CA GLU A 214 0.43 3.69 23.81
C GLU A 214 -0.39 3.72 25.10
N VAL A 215 -1.72 3.79 24.97
CA VAL A 215 -2.62 3.93 26.11
C VAL A 215 -2.58 2.70 27.01
N GLU A 216 -2.54 1.49 26.43
CA GLU A 216 -2.55 0.26 27.23
C GLU A 216 -1.19 -0.07 27.86
N SER A 217 -0.06 0.36 27.27
CA SER A 217 1.27 -0.07 27.70
C SER A 217 2.26 1.06 27.96
N PHE A 218 2.39 2.07 27.09
CA PHE A 218 3.44 3.07 27.23
C PHE A 218 3.11 4.22 28.18
N GLU A 219 1.83 4.44 28.50
CA GLU A 219 1.38 5.35 29.56
C GLU A 219 1.36 4.70 30.96
N ASP A 220 1.46 3.37 31.03
CA ASP A 220 1.45 2.63 32.29
C ASP A 220 2.81 2.76 33.02
N GLU A 221 2.78 3.28 34.25
CA GLU A 221 3.99 3.55 35.04
C GLU A 221 4.76 2.27 35.42
N GLU A 222 4.10 1.12 35.57
CA GLU A 222 4.77 -0.14 35.87
C GLU A 222 5.50 -0.69 34.64
N VAL A 223 4.85 -0.66 33.48
CA VAL A 223 5.47 -1.04 32.19
C VAL A 223 6.64 -0.11 31.89
N ALA A 224 6.45 1.21 32.05
CA ALA A 224 7.49 2.19 31.84
C ALA A 224 8.68 1.98 32.78
N LYS A 225 8.44 1.66 34.05
CA LYS A 225 9.50 1.32 34.99
C LYS A 225 10.29 0.09 34.52
N LEU A 226 9.62 -0.97 34.07
CA LEU A 226 10.30 -2.17 33.56
C LEU A 226 11.17 -1.87 32.35
N LEU A 227 10.66 -1.06 31.41
CA LEU A 227 11.38 -0.59 30.23
C LEU A 227 12.61 0.23 30.63
N ASN A 228 12.40 1.30 31.42
CA ASN A 228 13.46 2.23 31.82
C ASN A 228 14.58 1.53 32.61
N ASP A 229 14.24 0.59 33.50
CA ASP A 229 15.22 -0.13 34.31
C ASP A 229 16.05 -1.14 33.48
N SER A 230 15.47 -1.72 32.44
CA SER A 230 16.01 -2.95 31.81
C SER A 230 16.39 -2.81 30.35
N PHE A 231 16.01 -1.71 29.70
CA PHE A 231 16.21 -1.47 28.28
C PHE A 231 16.63 -0.02 28.02
N VAL A 232 17.19 0.21 26.84
CA VAL A 232 17.11 1.53 26.18
C VAL A 232 15.94 1.47 25.20
N SER A 233 14.94 2.32 25.40
CA SER A 233 13.72 2.32 24.59
C SER A 233 13.83 3.34 23.46
N ILE A 234 13.74 2.85 22.22
CA ILE A 234 13.82 3.67 21.01
C ILE A 234 12.47 3.68 20.30
N LYS A 235 12.02 4.87 19.92
CA LYS A 235 10.80 5.09 19.15
C LYS A 235 11.14 5.55 17.74
N VAL A 236 10.51 4.94 16.73
CA VAL A 236 10.76 5.25 15.31
C VAL A 236 9.45 5.47 14.58
N ASP A 237 9.39 6.58 13.84
CA ASP A 237 8.36 6.83 12.83
C ASP A 237 8.75 6.14 11.53
N ARG A 238 7.97 5.15 11.08
CA ARG A 238 8.23 4.42 9.82
C ARG A 238 8.16 5.33 8.60
N GLU A 239 7.42 6.43 8.68
CA GLU A 239 7.27 7.39 7.58
C GLU A 239 8.48 8.32 7.47
N GLU A 240 9.34 8.37 8.49
CA GLU A 240 10.59 9.12 8.47
C GLU A 240 11.79 8.20 8.24
N ARG A 241 11.74 6.99 8.79
CA ARG A 241 12.80 5.97 8.73
C ARG A 241 12.28 4.63 8.19
N PRO A 242 11.77 4.60 6.94
CA PRO A 242 11.33 3.36 6.31
C PRO A 242 12.49 2.36 6.13
N ASP A 243 13.73 2.84 6.07
CA ASP A 243 14.95 2.02 6.06
C ASP A 243 15.11 1.17 7.33
N VAL A 244 14.88 1.77 8.51
CA VAL A 244 14.93 1.06 9.81
C VAL A 244 13.76 0.09 9.92
N ASP A 245 12.56 0.54 9.55
CA ASP A 245 11.36 -0.28 9.57
C ASP A 245 11.50 -1.53 8.70
N LYS A 246 11.97 -1.39 7.46
CA LYS A 246 12.17 -2.51 6.52
C LYS A 246 13.05 -3.61 7.13
N VAL A 247 14.20 -3.28 7.71
CA VAL A 247 15.12 -4.27 8.31
C VAL A 247 14.41 -5.13 9.36
N TYR A 248 13.72 -4.49 10.31
CA TYR A 248 13.15 -5.20 11.45
C TYR A 248 11.79 -5.84 11.14
N MET A 249 11.00 -5.24 10.24
CA MET A 249 9.78 -5.85 9.72
C MET A 249 10.11 -7.13 8.94
N THR A 250 11.13 -7.11 8.06
CA THR A 250 11.57 -8.30 7.34
C THR A 250 12.04 -9.40 8.30
N TYR A 251 12.78 -9.05 9.36
CA TYR A 251 13.17 -10.01 10.38
C TYR A 251 11.96 -10.66 11.06
N VAL A 252 10.97 -9.87 11.50
CA VAL A 252 9.75 -10.38 12.16
C VAL A 252 8.93 -11.25 11.21
N GLN A 253 8.73 -10.81 9.97
CA GLN A 253 8.00 -11.58 8.96
C GLN A 253 8.68 -12.91 8.64
N ALA A 254 10.01 -12.92 8.50
CA ALA A 254 10.77 -14.14 8.20
C ALA A 254 10.66 -15.19 9.32
N LEU A 255 10.68 -14.77 10.59
CA LEU A 255 10.62 -15.68 11.73
C LEU A 255 9.20 -16.10 12.12
N TYR A 256 8.24 -15.18 12.08
CA TYR A 256 6.90 -15.40 12.62
C TYR A 256 5.82 -15.60 11.55
N GLY A 257 6.13 -15.35 10.27
CA GLY A 257 5.23 -15.52 9.12
C GLY A 257 4.19 -14.40 8.97
N GLY A 258 4.26 -13.36 9.78
CA GLY A 258 3.38 -12.20 9.74
C GLY A 258 4.09 -10.98 10.35
N GLY A 259 3.54 -9.80 10.08
CA GLY A 259 4.06 -8.53 10.55
C GLY A 259 2.99 -7.45 10.51
N GLY A 260 3.31 -6.26 10.99
CA GLY A 260 2.39 -5.13 11.07
C GLY A 260 2.81 -4.15 12.16
N TRP A 261 2.13 -3.01 12.18
CA TRP A 261 2.39 -1.95 13.15
C TRP A 261 1.33 -1.96 14.26
N PRO A 262 1.69 -1.60 15.51
CA PRO A 262 3.04 -1.24 15.97
C PRO A 262 4.00 -2.45 15.94
N LEU A 263 5.23 -2.23 15.48
CA LEU A 263 6.30 -3.23 15.55
C LEU A 263 6.98 -3.12 16.91
N SER A 264 7.20 -4.25 17.56
CA SER A 264 7.92 -4.37 18.83
C SER A 264 9.10 -5.31 18.66
N ALA A 265 10.32 -4.77 18.58
CA ALA A 265 11.55 -5.54 18.39
C ALA A 265 12.50 -5.36 19.58
N PHE A 266 13.25 -6.41 19.90
CA PHE A 266 14.28 -6.40 20.93
C PHE A 266 15.63 -6.61 20.28
N LEU A 267 16.58 -5.71 20.52
CA LEU A 267 17.87 -5.71 19.85
C LEU A 267 19.01 -5.80 20.87
N SER A 268 20.15 -6.31 20.43
CA SER A 268 21.42 -6.10 21.13
C SER A 268 21.85 -4.62 21.06
N PRO A 269 22.80 -4.17 21.90
CA PRO A 269 23.42 -2.84 21.79
C PRO A 269 24.09 -2.55 20.43
N ASP A 270 24.39 -3.60 19.65
CA ASP A 270 24.92 -3.52 18.29
C ASP A 270 23.81 -3.69 17.22
N LEU A 271 22.56 -3.41 17.60
CA LEU A 271 21.37 -3.33 16.74
C LEU A 271 20.87 -4.67 16.15
N LYS A 272 21.59 -5.77 16.38
CA LYS A 272 21.16 -7.10 15.90
C LYS A 272 19.88 -7.54 16.60
N PRO A 273 18.86 -8.00 15.86
CA PRO A 273 17.58 -8.39 16.42
C PRO A 273 17.68 -9.71 17.21
N LEU A 274 17.02 -9.74 18.36
CA LEU A 274 16.99 -10.87 19.29
C LEU A 274 15.64 -11.61 19.23
N MET A 275 14.56 -10.84 19.17
CA MET A 275 13.19 -11.31 18.94
C MET A 275 12.30 -10.13 18.53
N GLY A 276 11.07 -10.40 18.08
CA GLY A 276 10.10 -9.35 17.83
C GLY A 276 8.67 -9.84 17.72
N GLY A 277 7.77 -8.90 17.46
CA GLY A 277 6.35 -9.12 17.23
C GLY A 277 5.66 -7.80 16.86
N THR A 278 4.34 -7.83 16.83
CA THR A 278 3.52 -6.64 16.56
C THR A 278 2.98 -6.06 17.87
N TYR A 279 1.67 -6.15 18.07
CA TYR A 279 1.00 -5.78 19.30
C TYR A 279 1.17 -6.85 20.39
N PHE A 280 1.61 -6.43 21.57
CA PHE A 280 1.60 -7.25 22.78
C PHE A 280 0.60 -6.65 23.78
N PRO A 281 -0.43 -7.40 24.25
CA PRO A 281 -1.34 -6.89 25.27
C PRO A 281 -0.56 -6.64 26.57
N PRO A 282 -0.97 -5.68 27.42
CA PRO A 282 -0.21 -5.36 28.64
C PRO A 282 -0.07 -6.56 29.59
N GLU A 283 -1.14 -7.35 29.70
CA GLU A 283 -1.25 -8.52 30.56
C GLU A 283 -1.44 -9.82 29.75
N ASP A 284 -1.09 -10.95 30.35
CA ASP A 284 -1.29 -12.28 29.76
C ASP A 284 -2.78 -12.50 29.45
N LYS A 285 -3.12 -12.63 28.17
CA LYS A 285 -4.51 -12.83 27.70
C LYS A 285 -4.58 -13.85 26.58
N TYR A 286 -5.66 -14.64 26.57
CA TYR A 286 -5.99 -15.60 25.51
C TYR A 286 -4.85 -16.61 25.19
N GLY A 287 -4.10 -17.03 26.22
CA GLY A 287 -2.96 -17.95 26.05
C GLY A 287 -1.73 -17.33 25.37
N ARG A 288 -1.68 -15.99 25.28
CA ARG A 288 -0.51 -15.24 24.79
C ARG A 288 0.13 -14.49 25.97
N PRO A 289 1.47 -14.49 26.05
CA PRO A 289 2.17 -13.69 27.05
C PRO A 289 1.90 -12.20 26.80
N GLY A 290 1.64 -11.47 27.87
CA GLY A 290 1.53 -10.03 27.88
C GLY A 290 2.90 -9.37 27.85
N PHE A 291 2.88 -8.05 27.69
CA PHE A 291 4.06 -7.25 27.47
C PHE A 291 4.98 -7.28 28.69
N LYS A 292 4.44 -7.18 29.92
CA LYS A 292 5.23 -7.32 31.17
C LYS A 292 5.98 -8.66 31.23
N THR A 293 5.31 -9.75 30.84
CA THR A 293 5.89 -11.09 30.78
C THR A 293 7.00 -11.20 29.73
N ILE A 294 6.79 -10.63 28.55
CA ILE A 294 7.81 -10.58 27.48
C ILE A 294 9.05 -9.79 27.95
N LEU A 295 8.87 -8.58 28.48
CA LEU A 295 9.97 -7.73 28.97
C LEU A 295 10.83 -8.46 30.00
N THR A 296 10.19 -9.11 30.96
CA THR A 296 10.88 -9.87 32.03
C THR A 296 11.72 -11.01 31.44
N LYS A 297 11.15 -11.78 30.50
CA LYS A 297 11.85 -12.92 29.89
C LYS A 297 13.02 -12.51 29.01
N VAL A 298 12.88 -11.42 28.26
CA VAL A 298 13.99 -10.90 27.45
C VAL A 298 15.14 -10.47 28.36
N LYS A 299 14.84 -9.79 29.47
CA LYS A 299 15.85 -9.42 30.47
C LYS A 299 16.56 -10.63 31.08
N GLU A 300 15.80 -11.64 31.49
CA GLU A 300 16.36 -12.88 32.06
C GLU A 300 17.24 -13.61 31.04
N ALA A 301 16.80 -13.70 29.79
CA ALA A 301 17.56 -14.31 28.71
C ALA A 301 18.83 -13.51 28.38
N TRP A 302 18.78 -12.17 28.43
CA TRP A 302 19.97 -11.32 28.28
C TRP A 302 21.00 -11.59 29.38
N ASN A 303 20.57 -11.71 30.63
CA ASN A 303 21.48 -11.93 31.76
C ASN A 303 22.08 -13.33 31.80
N SER A 304 21.32 -14.35 31.36
CA SER A 304 21.71 -15.76 31.51
C SER A 304 22.23 -16.42 30.25
N LYS A 305 21.86 -15.93 29.06
CA LYS A 305 22.10 -16.57 27.75
C LYS A 305 22.51 -15.56 26.66
N ARG A 306 23.20 -14.47 27.05
CA ARG A 306 23.59 -13.38 26.15
C ARG A 306 24.25 -13.85 24.85
N ASP A 307 25.30 -14.66 24.96
CA ASP A 307 26.11 -15.05 23.81
C ASP A 307 25.27 -15.81 22.77
N ILE A 308 24.35 -16.65 23.24
CA ILE A 308 23.43 -17.42 22.38
C ILE A 308 22.47 -16.47 21.64
N LEU A 309 21.90 -15.48 22.34
CA LEU A 309 20.99 -14.51 21.73
C LEU A 309 21.70 -13.67 20.66
N VAL A 310 22.90 -13.17 20.95
CA VAL A 310 23.67 -12.34 20.03
C VAL A 310 24.12 -13.14 18.80
N GLN A 311 24.58 -14.38 18.99
CA GLN A 311 24.94 -15.28 17.88
C GLN A 311 23.73 -15.60 17.02
N SER A 312 22.57 -15.90 17.63
CA SER A 312 21.34 -16.18 16.89
C SER A 312 20.87 -14.98 16.08
N GLY A 313 20.95 -13.77 16.65
CA GLY A 313 20.61 -12.53 15.94
C GLY A 313 21.58 -12.21 14.79
N ALA A 314 22.88 -12.42 15.00
CA ALA A 314 23.89 -12.26 13.95
C ALA A 314 23.65 -13.24 12.79
N PHE A 315 23.41 -14.50 13.11
CA PHE A 315 23.09 -15.53 12.12
C PHE A 315 21.80 -15.21 11.35
N ALA A 316 20.76 -14.74 12.02
CA ALA A 316 19.51 -14.35 11.36
C ALA A 316 19.74 -13.20 10.35
N ILE A 317 20.52 -12.18 10.72
CA ILE A 317 20.87 -11.07 9.81
C ILE A 317 21.73 -11.55 8.64
N GLU A 318 22.68 -12.44 8.88
CA GLU A 318 23.50 -13.03 7.81
C GLU A 318 22.64 -13.81 6.80
N GLN A 319 21.75 -14.69 7.30
CA GLN A 319 20.84 -15.44 6.43
C GLN A 319 19.85 -14.53 5.68
N LEU A 320 19.35 -13.48 6.32
CA LEU A 320 18.49 -12.49 5.66
C LEU A 320 19.27 -11.72 4.60
N SER A 321 20.50 -11.30 4.90
CA SER A 321 21.38 -10.64 3.95
C SER A 321 21.65 -11.52 2.73
N GLU A 322 21.94 -12.81 2.94
CA GLU A 322 22.15 -13.77 1.85
C GLU A 322 20.88 -13.99 1.02
N ALA A 323 19.71 -14.10 1.68
CA ALA A 323 18.43 -14.27 0.99
C ALA A 323 17.98 -13.02 0.21
N LEU A 324 18.35 -11.83 0.68
CA LEU A 324 17.98 -10.53 0.09
C LEU A 324 19.04 -9.98 -0.87
N ALA A 325 20.23 -10.56 -0.90
CA ALA A 325 21.28 -10.27 -1.88
C ALA A 325 20.94 -10.87 -3.25
N ALA A 326 19.72 -10.64 -3.74
CA ALA A 326 19.32 -11.02 -5.08
C ALA A 326 20.33 -10.41 -6.07
N THR A 327 21.10 -11.27 -6.72
CA THR A 327 22.04 -10.91 -7.78
C THR A 327 21.76 -11.82 -8.96
N SER A 328 21.76 -11.27 -10.17
CA SER A 328 21.70 -12.07 -11.37
C SER A 328 23.10 -12.32 -11.92
N THR A 329 23.37 -13.55 -12.38
CA THR A 329 24.54 -13.85 -13.23
C THR A 329 24.26 -13.61 -14.71
N SER A 330 22.99 -13.36 -15.07
CA SER A 330 22.53 -13.00 -16.40
C SER A 330 22.13 -11.53 -16.45
N ASN A 331 22.48 -10.83 -17.52
CA ASN A 331 22.05 -9.44 -17.73
C ASN A 331 20.66 -9.35 -18.39
N LYS A 332 20.03 -10.48 -18.71
CA LYS A 332 18.73 -10.54 -19.38
C LYS A 332 17.83 -11.59 -18.75
N LEU A 333 16.55 -11.24 -18.65
CA LEU A 333 15.47 -12.16 -18.29
C LEU A 333 15.30 -13.23 -19.37
N SER A 334 14.97 -14.45 -18.98
CA SER A 334 14.64 -15.50 -19.96
C SER A 334 13.37 -15.18 -20.75
N ASP A 335 13.35 -15.50 -22.04
CA ASP A 335 12.18 -15.29 -22.93
C ASP A 335 10.92 -15.99 -22.39
N GLU A 336 11.07 -17.14 -21.71
CA GLU A 336 9.96 -17.85 -21.08
C GLU A 336 9.29 -16.99 -20.00
N VAL A 337 10.08 -16.42 -19.08
CA VAL A 337 9.53 -15.61 -17.98
C VAL A 337 8.97 -14.30 -18.53
N LEU A 338 9.67 -13.67 -19.47
CA LEU A 338 9.23 -12.44 -20.15
C LEU A 338 7.84 -12.60 -20.78
N GLN A 339 7.57 -13.75 -21.41
CA GLN A 339 6.28 -14.03 -22.07
C GLN A 339 5.19 -14.57 -21.14
N THR A 340 5.52 -15.01 -19.92
CA THR A 340 4.57 -15.70 -19.04
C THR A 340 4.26 -14.99 -17.73
N ALA A 341 5.13 -14.10 -17.24
CA ALA A 341 5.00 -13.45 -15.93
C ALA A 341 3.67 -12.70 -15.76
N LEU A 342 3.31 -11.84 -16.74
CA LEU A 342 2.05 -11.09 -16.72
C LEU A 342 0.83 -12.01 -16.57
N ARG A 343 0.73 -13.02 -17.45
CA ARG A 343 -0.38 -13.97 -17.43
C ARG A 343 -0.43 -14.77 -16.13
N LYS A 344 0.71 -15.27 -15.64
CA LYS A 344 0.76 -16.01 -14.37
C LYS A 344 0.29 -15.16 -13.19
N CYS A 345 0.68 -13.88 -13.17
CA CYS A 345 0.19 -12.94 -12.15
C CYS A 345 -1.32 -12.75 -12.24
N ALA A 346 -1.85 -12.53 -13.46
CA ALA A 346 -3.28 -12.35 -13.68
C ALA A 346 -4.09 -13.60 -13.31
N ASP A 347 -3.60 -14.79 -13.65
CA ASP A 347 -4.23 -16.07 -13.31
C ASP A 347 -4.29 -16.27 -11.78
N HIS A 348 -3.20 -16.01 -11.05
CA HIS A 348 -3.19 -16.09 -9.59
C HIS A 348 -4.13 -15.05 -8.94
N LEU A 349 -4.19 -13.82 -9.46
CA LEU A 349 -5.15 -12.84 -8.97
C LEU A 349 -6.59 -13.31 -9.20
N ALA A 350 -6.89 -13.83 -10.40
CA ALA A 350 -8.20 -14.39 -10.74
C ALA A 350 -8.61 -15.56 -9.82
N GLU A 351 -7.67 -16.40 -9.36
CA GLU A 351 -7.93 -17.46 -8.39
C GLU A 351 -8.30 -16.94 -6.99
N SER A 352 -7.73 -15.79 -6.61
CA SER A 352 -7.99 -15.14 -5.31
C SER A 352 -9.15 -14.14 -5.34
N TYR A 353 -9.75 -13.91 -6.51
CA TYR A 353 -10.78 -12.90 -6.71
C TYR A 353 -12.07 -13.23 -5.96
N ASP A 354 -12.57 -12.28 -5.17
CA ASP A 354 -13.86 -12.38 -4.51
C ASP A 354 -14.98 -11.96 -5.46
N SER A 355 -15.65 -12.94 -6.07
CA SER A 355 -16.75 -12.69 -7.00
C SER A 355 -18.01 -12.09 -6.37
N LYS A 356 -18.11 -12.07 -5.03
CA LYS A 356 -19.28 -11.56 -4.31
C LYS A 356 -19.11 -10.11 -3.89
N TYR A 357 -17.92 -9.73 -3.43
CA TYR A 357 -17.65 -8.40 -2.88
C TYR A 357 -16.49 -7.68 -3.58
N GLY A 358 -15.92 -8.24 -4.64
CA GLY A 358 -14.78 -7.68 -5.34
C GLY A 358 -13.50 -7.70 -4.50
N GLY A 359 -12.37 -7.37 -5.12
CA GLY A 359 -11.05 -7.45 -4.52
C GLY A 359 -10.39 -8.80 -4.73
N PHE A 360 -9.08 -8.83 -4.48
CA PHE A 360 -8.23 -10.01 -4.61
C PHE A 360 -7.76 -10.41 -3.21
N GLY A 361 -8.22 -11.55 -2.73
CA GLY A 361 -7.98 -12.04 -1.37
C GLY A 361 -9.17 -11.93 -0.41
N SER A 362 -8.91 -12.27 0.85
CA SER A 362 -9.91 -12.33 1.93
C SER A 362 -9.74 -11.18 2.93
N ALA A 363 -10.65 -11.05 3.91
CA ALA A 363 -10.53 -10.07 4.98
C ALA A 363 -9.24 -10.23 5.82
N PRO A 364 -8.60 -9.13 6.28
CA PRO A 364 -8.92 -7.74 5.95
C PRO A 364 -8.62 -7.40 4.48
N LYS A 365 -9.41 -6.51 3.87
CA LYS A 365 -9.28 -6.14 2.46
C LYS A 365 -8.62 -4.77 2.29
N PHE A 366 -7.56 -4.75 1.49
CA PHE A 366 -6.82 -3.55 1.10
C PHE A 366 -7.11 -3.20 -0.36
N PRO A 367 -7.22 -1.91 -0.72
CA PRO A 367 -7.53 -1.43 -2.06
C PRO A 367 -6.42 -1.65 -3.10
N ARG A 368 -5.25 -2.20 -2.70
CA ARG A 368 -4.04 -2.53 -3.50
C ARG A 368 -4.14 -2.20 -5.01
N PRO A 369 -3.94 -0.92 -5.40
CA PRO A 369 -4.15 -0.46 -6.77
C PRO A 369 -3.26 -1.16 -7.81
N VAL A 370 -2.06 -1.57 -7.42
CA VAL A 370 -1.10 -2.32 -8.26
C VAL A 370 -1.69 -3.60 -8.85
N GLU A 371 -2.57 -4.30 -8.11
CA GLU A 371 -3.25 -5.51 -8.59
C GLU A 371 -4.26 -5.16 -9.69
N MET A 372 -4.99 -4.05 -9.53
CA MET A 372 -5.96 -3.58 -10.52
C MET A 372 -5.25 -3.06 -11.77
N GLN A 373 -4.13 -2.34 -11.62
CA GLN A 373 -3.29 -1.87 -12.73
C GLN A 373 -2.80 -3.04 -13.58
N LEU A 374 -2.31 -4.12 -12.95
CA LEU A 374 -1.93 -5.33 -13.67
C LEU A 374 -3.12 -5.96 -14.41
N MET A 375 -4.29 -6.05 -13.79
CA MET A 375 -5.46 -6.65 -14.44
C MET A 375 -6.00 -5.80 -15.60
N LEU A 376 -5.93 -4.47 -15.52
CA LEU A 376 -6.23 -3.57 -16.64
C LEU A 376 -5.20 -3.70 -17.77
N TYR A 377 -3.92 -3.78 -17.42
CA TYR A 377 -2.84 -4.03 -18.38
C TYR A 377 -3.03 -5.39 -19.08
N ASN A 378 -3.29 -6.47 -18.33
CA ASN A 378 -3.59 -7.79 -18.88
C ASN A 378 -4.82 -7.75 -19.79
N SER A 379 -5.87 -7.00 -19.42
CA SER A 379 -7.05 -6.83 -20.26
C SER A 379 -6.69 -6.24 -21.63
N LYS A 380 -5.89 -5.17 -21.66
CA LYS A 380 -5.41 -4.53 -22.89
C LYS A 380 -4.59 -5.51 -23.74
N ARG A 381 -3.60 -6.18 -23.14
CA ARG A 381 -2.71 -7.13 -23.83
C ARG A 381 -3.44 -8.34 -24.38
N SER A 382 -4.38 -8.90 -23.62
CA SER A 382 -5.21 -10.01 -24.08
C SER A 382 -6.18 -9.59 -25.19
N GLY A 383 -6.62 -8.33 -25.20
CA GLY A 383 -7.37 -7.75 -26.31
C GLY A 383 -6.55 -7.69 -27.60
N GLU A 384 -5.33 -7.15 -27.53
CA GLU A 384 -4.40 -7.02 -28.67
C GLU A 384 -3.98 -8.37 -29.26
N THR A 385 -3.91 -9.41 -28.43
CA THR A 385 -3.55 -10.78 -28.86
C THR A 385 -4.76 -11.62 -29.28
N GLY A 386 -5.95 -11.02 -29.41
CA GLY A 386 -7.17 -11.68 -29.89
C GLY A 386 -7.90 -12.54 -28.84
N LYS A 387 -7.48 -12.52 -27.58
CA LYS A 387 -8.09 -13.26 -26.46
C LYS A 387 -9.22 -12.47 -25.80
N SER A 388 -10.24 -12.14 -26.58
CA SER A 388 -11.34 -11.24 -26.15
C SER A 388 -12.05 -11.69 -24.85
N ALA A 389 -12.20 -13.00 -24.62
CA ALA A 389 -12.84 -13.50 -23.40
C ALA A 389 -12.01 -13.22 -22.13
N GLU A 390 -10.70 -13.45 -22.20
CA GLU A 390 -9.76 -13.20 -21.11
C GLU A 390 -9.65 -11.69 -20.81
N ALA A 391 -9.61 -10.88 -21.87
CA ALA A 391 -9.61 -9.43 -21.78
C ALA A 391 -10.85 -8.90 -21.03
N LYS A 392 -12.04 -9.36 -21.43
CA LYS A 392 -13.31 -8.98 -20.78
C LYS A 392 -13.40 -9.46 -19.34
N ASN A 393 -12.88 -10.66 -19.04
CA ASN A 393 -12.88 -11.19 -17.68
C ASN A 393 -12.01 -10.36 -16.74
N SER A 394 -10.79 -10.01 -17.17
CA SER A 394 -9.86 -9.19 -16.38
C SER A 394 -10.46 -7.81 -16.10
N LEU A 395 -11.03 -7.17 -17.13
CA LEU A 395 -11.72 -5.88 -16.98
C LEU A 395 -12.90 -5.98 -16.01
N LYS A 396 -13.75 -7.00 -16.15
CA LYS A 396 -14.91 -7.21 -15.27
C LYS A 396 -14.51 -7.31 -13.80
N MET A 397 -13.43 -8.02 -13.48
CA MET A 397 -12.94 -8.18 -12.11
C MET A 397 -12.52 -6.82 -11.51
N VAL A 398 -11.83 -5.99 -12.29
CA VAL A 398 -11.42 -4.65 -11.84
C VAL A 398 -12.62 -3.75 -11.65
N LEU A 399 -13.51 -3.63 -12.64
CA LEU A 399 -14.67 -2.74 -12.57
C LEU A 399 -15.58 -3.10 -11.39
N PHE A 400 -15.86 -4.40 -11.19
CA PHE A 400 -16.66 -4.83 -10.03
C PHE A 400 -15.96 -4.53 -8.69
N THR A 401 -14.64 -4.68 -8.62
CA THR A 401 -13.87 -4.33 -7.42
C THR A 401 -13.95 -2.84 -7.10
N LEU A 402 -13.73 -1.98 -8.11
CA LEU A 402 -13.84 -0.52 -7.97
C LEU A 402 -15.25 -0.08 -7.56
N GLU A 403 -16.29 -0.71 -8.12
CA GLU A 403 -17.68 -0.46 -7.72
C GLU A 403 -17.94 -0.88 -6.27
N CYS A 404 -17.47 -2.07 -5.85
CA CYS A 404 -17.64 -2.54 -4.48
C CYS A 404 -16.92 -1.65 -3.47
N MET A 405 -15.72 -1.18 -3.79
CA MET A 405 -14.98 -0.25 -2.94
C MET A 405 -15.67 1.11 -2.83
N ALA A 406 -16.07 1.71 -3.96
CA ALA A 406 -16.76 3.00 -3.98
C ALA A 406 -18.12 2.97 -3.25
N ARG A 407 -18.78 1.81 -3.22
CA ARG A 407 -20.02 1.59 -2.46
C ARG A 407 -19.77 1.21 -1.00
N GLY A 408 -18.58 0.73 -0.67
CA GLY A 408 -18.19 0.30 0.67
C GLY A 408 -18.09 1.45 1.66
N GLY A 409 -17.99 1.12 2.95
CA GLY A 409 -17.66 2.10 3.99
C GLY A 409 -16.17 2.45 4.06
N ILE A 410 -15.33 1.77 3.26
CA ILE A 410 -13.95 2.22 2.98
C ILE A 410 -13.93 3.55 2.21
N HIS A 411 -14.98 3.90 1.48
CA HIS A 411 -15.14 5.21 0.84
C HIS A 411 -15.88 6.16 1.78
N ASP A 412 -15.31 7.34 2.04
CA ASP A 412 -15.99 8.37 2.83
C ASP A 412 -17.08 9.07 2.01
N HIS A 413 -18.30 8.52 2.04
CA HIS A 413 -19.45 9.03 1.30
C HIS A 413 -19.82 10.50 1.57
N VAL A 414 -19.35 11.11 2.67
CA VAL A 414 -19.70 12.49 3.06
C VAL A 414 -18.60 13.47 2.69
N GLY A 415 -17.32 13.11 2.83
CA GLY A 415 -16.19 14.01 2.55
C GLY A 415 -15.39 13.66 1.30
N GLY A 416 -15.58 12.48 0.74
CA GLY A 416 -14.74 11.91 -0.29
C GLY A 416 -13.41 11.36 0.22
N GLY A 417 -12.71 10.67 -0.67
CA GLY A 417 -11.48 9.94 -0.37
C GLY A 417 -11.72 8.59 0.29
N PHE A 418 -10.68 7.76 0.30
CA PHE A 418 -10.73 6.39 0.80
C PHE A 418 -9.95 6.21 2.10
N HIS A 419 -10.51 5.44 3.02
CA HIS A 419 -9.80 4.90 4.16
C HIS A 419 -8.87 3.76 3.72
N ARG A 420 -7.84 3.47 4.50
CA ARG A 420 -6.73 2.60 4.07
C ARG A 420 -7.13 1.16 3.83
N TYR A 421 -7.95 0.56 4.69
CA TYR A 421 -8.41 -0.83 4.49
C TYR A 421 -9.68 -1.14 5.28
N SER A 422 -10.37 -2.20 4.85
CA SER A 422 -11.55 -2.76 5.52
C SER A 422 -11.18 -3.97 6.38
N VAL A 423 -11.65 -4.03 7.62
CA VAL A 423 -11.44 -5.20 8.50
C VAL A 423 -12.22 -6.42 8.04
N ASP A 424 -13.28 -6.20 7.27
CA ASP A 424 -14.16 -7.23 6.72
C ASP A 424 -14.08 -7.37 5.20
N GLU A 425 -14.67 -8.46 4.71
CA GLU A 425 -14.71 -8.82 3.30
C GLU A 425 -15.70 -7.99 2.47
N CYS A 426 -16.60 -7.24 3.11
CA CYS A 426 -17.67 -6.49 2.46
C CYS A 426 -17.25 -5.08 2.07
N TRP A 427 -15.99 -4.68 2.32
CA TRP A 427 -15.52 -3.30 2.25
C TRP A 427 -16.29 -2.37 3.19
N HIS A 428 -16.85 -2.90 4.30
CA HIS A 428 -17.78 -2.15 5.13
C HIS A 428 -17.11 -1.36 6.24
N VAL A 429 -16.52 -2.01 7.24
CA VAL A 429 -15.90 -1.30 8.37
C VAL A 429 -14.43 -1.04 8.07
N PRO A 430 -14.01 0.23 7.92
CA PRO A 430 -12.61 0.55 7.70
C PRO A 430 -11.83 0.67 9.01
N HIS A 431 -10.50 0.59 8.92
CA HIS A 431 -9.67 1.43 9.77
C HIS A 431 -9.63 2.82 9.16
N PHE A 432 -10.03 3.84 9.92
CA PHE A 432 -10.43 5.14 9.37
C PHE A 432 -9.27 6.05 8.93
N GLU A 433 -8.03 5.58 9.05
CA GLU A 433 -6.85 6.29 8.54
C GLU A 433 -6.97 6.53 7.03
N LYS A 434 -6.65 7.75 6.57
CA LYS A 434 -6.60 8.09 5.14
C LYS A 434 -5.18 8.44 4.76
N MET A 435 -4.56 7.59 3.93
CA MET A 435 -3.16 7.73 3.53
C MET A 435 -3.05 8.38 2.14
N LEU A 436 -2.06 9.25 1.97
CA LEU A 436 -1.84 9.98 0.71
C LEU A 436 -1.53 9.04 -0.46
N TYR A 437 -0.70 8.01 -0.24
CA TYR A 437 -0.32 7.05 -1.28
C TYR A 437 -1.51 6.22 -1.78
N ASP A 438 -2.51 5.93 -0.92
CA ASP A 438 -3.73 5.24 -1.33
C ASP A 438 -4.58 6.15 -2.23
N GLN A 439 -4.74 7.42 -1.85
CA GLN A 439 -5.49 8.40 -2.64
C GLN A 439 -4.89 8.56 -4.03
N GLY A 440 -3.58 8.83 -4.12
CA GLY A 440 -2.89 9.06 -5.39
C GLY A 440 -3.07 7.87 -6.33
N GLN A 441 -2.77 6.67 -5.86
CA GLN A 441 -2.87 5.48 -6.70
C GLN A 441 -4.30 5.15 -7.12
N LEU A 442 -5.29 5.32 -6.24
CA LEU A 442 -6.69 5.08 -6.57
C LEU A 442 -7.22 6.02 -7.65
N VAL A 443 -6.87 7.31 -7.59
CA VAL A 443 -7.21 8.26 -8.66
C VAL A 443 -6.77 7.72 -10.02
N ASN A 444 -5.53 7.23 -10.13
CA ASN A 444 -5.01 6.71 -11.40
C ASN A 444 -5.81 5.51 -11.92
N VAL A 445 -6.20 4.57 -11.06
CA VAL A 445 -6.98 3.39 -11.48
C VAL A 445 -8.41 3.77 -11.87
N TYR A 446 -9.04 4.72 -11.17
CA TYR A 446 -10.35 5.24 -11.57
C TYR A 446 -10.28 6.03 -12.89
N LEU A 447 -9.21 6.81 -13.12
CA LEU A 447 -8.97 7.47 -14.40
C LEU A 447 -8.78 6.45 -15.55
N ASP A 448 -8.03 5.37 -15.31
CA ASP A 448 -7.84 4.31 -16.31
C ASP A 448 -9.17 3.60 -16.63
N ALA A 449 -9.97 3.30 -15.60
CA ALA A 449 -11.31 2.74 -15.78
C ALA A 449 -12.23 3.70 -16.57
N PHE A 450 -12.15 5.00 -16.32
CA PHE A 450 -12.88 6.02 -17.10
C PHE A 450 -12.40 6.07 -18.55
N CYS A 451 -11.09 6.05 -18.82
CA CYS A 451 -10.55 6.02 -20.18
C CYS A 451 -11.05 4.82 -20.99
N ILE A 452 -11.23 3.66 -20.33
CA ILE A 452 -11.70 2.41 -20.96
C ILE A 452 -13.22 2.42 -21.16
N THR A 453 -13.98 2.79 -20.11
CA THR A 453 -15.45 2.62 -20.08
C THR A 453 -16.22 3.83 -20.58
N LYS A 454 -15.62 5.02 -20.47
CA LYS A 454 -16.27 6.34 -20.63
C LYS A 454 -17.43 6.58 -19.65
N ASP A 455 -17.51 5.78 -18.59
CA ASP A 455 -18.55 5.91 -17.57
C ASP A 455 -18.15 6.96 -16.53
N VAL A 456 -18.95 8.02 -16.44
CA VAL A 456 -18.76 9.17 -15.54
C VAL A 456 -18.76 8.78 -14.06
N PHE A 457 -19.21 7.58 -13.71
CA PHE A 457 -19.02 7.02 -12.37
C PHE A 457 -17.54 7.04 -11.97
N TYR A 458 -16.65 6.53 -12.82
CA TYR A 458 -15.23 6.43 -12.49
C TYR A 458 -14.52 7.80 -12.50
N SER A 459 -14.92 8.70 -13.39
CA SER A 459 -14.40 10.08 -13.39
C SER A 459 -14.85 10.85 -12.15
N SER A 460 -16.10 10.65 -11.71
CA SER A 460 -16.63 11.24 -10.48
C SER A 460 -15.89 10.77 -9.24
N LEU A 461 -15.53 9.47 -9.15
CA LEU A 461 -14.72 8.95 -8.05
C LEU A 461 -13.28 9.50 -8.06
N SER A 462 -12.70 9.74 -9.24
CA SER A 462 -11.40 10.41 -9.34
C SER A 462 -11.48 11.83 -8.79
N ARG A 463 -12.54 12.58 -9.15
CA ARG A 463 -12.79 13.94 -8.67
C ARG A 463 -13.08 13.98 -7.17
N ASP A 464 -13.83 13.01 -6.65
CA ASP A 464 -14.12 12.86 -5.22
C ASP A 464 -12.84 12.82 -4.39
N ILE A 465 -11.89 11.96 -4.77
CA ILE A 465 -10.59 11.84 -4.10
C ILE A 465 -9.79 13.14 -4.22
N LEU A 466 -9.72 13.72 -5.42
CA LEU A 466 -8.96 14.95 -5.67
C LEU A 466 -9.55 16.17 -4.93
N ASP A 467 -10.86 16.26 -4.82
CA ASP A 467 -11.55 17.33 -4.09
C ASP A 467 -11.36 17.16 -2.57
N TYR A 468 -11.30 15.93 -2.05
CA TYR A 468 -10.84 15.66 -0.68
C TYR A 468 -9.39 16.15 -0.47
N LEU A 469 -8.45 15.76 -1.33
CA LEU A 469 -7.04 16.15 -1.21
C LEU A 469 -6.89 17.68 -1.21
N ARG A 470 -7.54 18.37 -2.16
CA ARG A 470 -7.47 19.84 -2.27
C ARG A 470 -8.04 20.57 -1.07
N ARG A 471 -9.10 20.01 -0.46
CA ARG A 471 -9.80 20.64 0.66
C ARG A 471 -9.09 20.41 1.99
N ASP A 472 -8.61 19.19 2.22
CA ASP A 472 -8.17 18.74 3.56
C ASP A 472 -6.67 18.45 3.67
N MET A 473 -5.99 18.11 2.56
CA MET A 473 -4.61 17.60 2.58
C MET A 473 -3.58 18.53 1.92
N ILE A 474 -4.01 19.61 1.28
CA ILE A 474 -3.11 20.52 0.55
C ILE A 474 -2.90 21.82 1.33
N GLY A 475 -1.63 22.14 1.58
CA GLY A 475 -1.20 23.39 2.19
C GLY A 475 -1.13 24.56 1.20
N PRO A 476 -1.09 25.81 1.70
CA PRO A 476 -1.14 27.01 0.87
C PRO A 476 0.12 27.24 0.01
N SER A 477 1.25 26.60 0.33
CA SER A 477 2.53 26.75 -0.38
C SER A 477 2.75 25.65 -1.42
N GLY A 478 1.79 24.74 -1.61
CA GLY A 478 1.93 23.56 -2.46
C GLY A 478 2.33 22.29 -1.71
N GLU A 479 2.29 22.30 -0.37
CA GLU A 479 2.45 21.09 0.44
C GLU A 479 1.32 20.11 0.15
N ILE A 480 1.62 18.82 0.01
CA ILE A 480 0.61 17.76 0.12
C ILE A 480 0.98 16.86 1.29
N PHE A 481 0.11 16.87 2.30
CA PHE A 481 0.30 16.23 3.60
C PHE A 481 0.09 14.72 3.54
N SER A 482 0.68 13.99 4.48
CA SER A 482 0.88 12.55 4.36
C SER A 482 -0.35 11.70 4.75
N ALA A 483 -1.09 12.09 5.79
CA ALA A 483 -2.25 11.32 6.25
C ALA A 483 -3.23 12.06 7.19
N GLU A 484 -4.46 11.55 7.30
CA GLU A 484 -5.39 11.83 8.42
C GLU A 484 -5.49 10.61 9.36
N ASP A 485 -5.51 10.88 10.68
CA ASP A 485 -5.62 9.90 11.77
C ASP A 485 -6.89 9.06 11.69
N ALA A 486 -6.82 7.79 12.10
CA ALA A 486 -8.02 6.95 12.28
C ALA A 486 -8.86 7.43 13.47
N ASP A 487 -8.20 8.02 14.46
CA ASP A 487 -8.77 8.36 15.76
C ASP A 487 -9.09 9.85 15.89
N SER A 488 -10.24 10.15 16.48
CA SER A 488 -10.67 11.53 16.78
C SER A 488 -11.45 11.59 18.09
N TYR A 489 -11.57 12.80 18.66
CA TYR A 489 -12.39 13.00 19.85
C TYR A 489 -13.88 12.98 19.48
N GLU A 490 -14.69 12.29 20.26
CA GLU A 490 -16.16 12.28 20.05
C GLU A 490 -16.82 13.64 20.27
N SER A 491 -16.22 14.49 21.12
CA SER A 491 -16.69 15.85 21.42
C SER A 491 -15.55 16.72 21.96
N GLU A 492 -15.72 18.04 21.90
CA GLU A 492 -14.77 18.97 22.53
C GLU A 492 -14.63 18.67 24.03
N GLY A 493 -13.39 18.50 24.49
CA GLY A 493 -13.08 18.19 25.90
C GLY A 493 -13.17 16.71 26.29
N ALA A 494 -13.46 15.79 25.36
CA ALA A 494 -13.36 14.35 25.62
C ALA A 494 -11.92 13.98 26.02
N SER A 495 -11.77 13.08 26.99
CA SER A 495 -10.46 12.71 27.54
C SER A 495 -9.69 11.72 26.68
N ARG A 496 -10.35 11.05 25.72
CA ARG A 496 -9.76 10.03 24.85
C ARG A 496 -10.33 10.13 23.44
N LYS A 497 -9.50 9.85 22.45
CA LYS A 497 -9.94 9.63 21.08
C LYS A 497 -10.58 8.25 20.94
N LYS A 498 -11.37 8.07 19.88
CA LYS A 498 -11.88 6.77 19.43
C LYS A 498 -11.74 6.66 17.93
N GLU A 499 -11.55 5.43 17.46
CA GLU A 499 -11.53 5.12 16.04
C GLU A 499 -12.84 5.55 15.36
N GLY A 500 -12.74 6.24 14.23
CA GLY A 500 -13.88 6.58 13.39
C GLY A 500 -14.88 7.60 13.96
N ALA A 501 -14.64 8.17 15.15
CA ALA A 501 -15.60 9.06 15.83
C ALA A 501 -16.06 10.26 14.97
N PHE A 502 -15.17 10.80 14.14
CA PHE A 502 -15.47 11.84 13.18
C PHE A 502 -16.44 11.38 12.07
N TYR A 503 -16.33 10.12 11.62
CA TYR A 503 -16.95 9.60 10.40
C TYR A 503 -18.29 8.89 10.62
N VAL A 504 -18.55 8.33 11.81
CA VAL A 504 -19.74 7.51 12.08
C VAL A 504 -20.96 8.31 12.53
N TRP A 505 -22.15 7.71 12.37
CA TRP A 505 -23.44 8.37 12.62
C TRP A 505 -24.41 7.50 13.43
N THR A 506 -25.16 8.11 14.34
CA THR A 506 -26.38 7.47 14.88
C THR A 506 -27.55 7.65 13.92
N SER A 507 -28.53 6.76 13.96
CA SER A 507 -29.76 6.92 13.15
C SER A 507 -30.51 8.21 13.47
N THR A 508 -30.51 8.62 14.75
CA THR A 508 -31.20 9.84 15.21
C THR A 508 -30.50 11.11 14.71
N GLU A 509 -29.16 11.15 14.69
CA GLU A 509 -28.43 12.27 14.09
C GLU A 509 -28.82 12.46 12.62
N VAL A 510 -28.95 11.38 11.86
CA VAL A 510 -29.35 11.46 10.44
C VAL A 510 -30.79 12.00 10.31
N ASP A 511 -31.71 11.58 11.18
CA ASP A 511 -33.07 12.11 11.22
C ASP A 511 -33.09 13.63 11.47
N ASP A 512 -32.35 14.08 12.48
CA ASP A 512 -32.31 15.50 12.89
C ASP A 512 -31.65 16.40 11.83
N ILE A 513 -30.62 15.89 11.14
CA ILE A 513 -29.84 16.67 10.17
C ILE A 513 -30.51 16.71 8.79
N VAL A 514 -30.97 15.56 8.30
CA VAL A 514 -31.50 15.44 6.93
C VAL A 514 -32.96 15.90 6.87
N GLY A 515 -33.76 15.60 7.89
CA GLY A 515 -35.18 15.94 7.96
C GLY A 515 -36.07 15.03 7.11
N GLU A 516 -36.92 15.60 6.25
CA GLU A 516 -37.95 14.86 5.50
C GLU A 516 -37.40 13.75 4.58
N HIS A 517 -36.14 13.87 4.15
CA HIS A 517 -35.46 12.86 3.32
C HIS A 517 -34.65 11.84 4.13
N ALA A 518 -34.69 11.85 5.46
CA ALA A 518 -33.88 10.97 6.29
C ALA A 518 -34.16 9.49 6.03
N THR A 519 -35.43 9.09 5.82
CA THR A 519 -35.77 7.70 5.47
C THR A 519 -35.08 7.25 4.18
N LEU A 520 -35.02 8.11 3.17
CA LEU A 520 -34.35 7.83 1.89
C LEU A 520 -32.84 7.63 2.11
N VAL A 521 -32.21 8.51 2.87
CA VAL A 521 -30.77 8.43 3.18
C VAL A 521 -30.45 7.18 4.01
N LYS A 522 -31.29 6.85 5.00
CA LYS A 522 -31.12 5.65 5.83
C LYS A 522 -31.26 4.37 5.03
N ASP A 523 -32.22 4.33 4.09
CA ASP A 523 -32.38 3.22 3.16
C ASP A 523 -31.18 3.08 2.21
N HIS A 524 -30.67 4.19 1.68
CA HIS A 524 -29.52 4.21 0.76
C HIS A 524 -28.24 3.69 1.42
N TYR A 525 -27.91 4.22 2.61
CA TYR A 525 -26.67 3.93 3.32
C TYR A 525 -26.76 2.79 4.35
N TYR A 526 -27.86 2.03 4.33
CA TYR A 526 -28.06 0.90 5.25
C TYR A 526 -27.92 1.30 6.73
N ILE A 527 -28.50 2.43 7.11
CA ILE A 527 -28.46 2.95 8.49
C ILE A 527 -29.54 2.25 9.33
N LYS A 528 -29.14 1.78 10.51
CA LYS A 528 -30.00 1.09 11.48
C LYS A 528 -30.02 1.82 12.82
N PRO A 529 -31.14 1.73 13.57
CA PRO A 529 -31.23 2.30 14.92
C PRO A 529 -30.16 1.78 15.89
N THR A 530 -29.77 0.51 15.77
CA THR A 530 -28.79 -0.15 16.66
C THR A 530 -27.36 -0.19 16.08
N GLY A 531 -27.11 0.55 15.01
CA GLY A 531 -25.87 0.47 14.23
C GLY A 531 -25.89 -0.64 13.16
N ASN A 532 -24.97 -0.55 12.20
CA ASN A 532 -24.99 -1.38 10.99
C ASN A 532 -23.75 -2.26 10.77
N CYS A 533 -22.82 -2.33 11.72
CA CYS A 533 -21.62 -3.19 11.67
C CYS A 533 -21.94 -4.68 11.89
N ASP A 534 -23.01 -5.18 11.27
CA ASP A 534 -23.51 -6.56 11.41
C ASP A 534 -23.35 -7.40 10.13
N LEU A 535 -22.70 -6.84 9.10
CA LEU A 535 -22.51 -7.51 7.81
C LEU A 535 -21.44 -8.62 7.84
N SER A 536 -20.48 -8.55 8.77
CA SER A 536 -19.48 -9.59 8.99
C SER A 536 -19.22 -9.79 10.48
N ARG A 537 -18.81 -11.01 10.86
CA ARG A 537 -18.35 -11.30 12.22
C ARG A 537 -17.05 -10.56 12.58
N ARG A 538 -16.36 -10.03 11.57
CA ARG A 538 -15.12 -9.26 11.72
C ARG A 538 -15.34 -7.75 11.79
N SER A 539 -16.54 -7.25 11.47
CA SER A 539 -16.80 -5.82 11.34
C SER A 539 -16.63 -5.06 12.66
N ASP A 540 -17.05 -5.63 13.79
CA ASP A 540 -16.90 -4.98 15.10
C ASP A 540 -16.80 -6.02 16.23
N PRO A 541 -15.68 -6.75 16.35
CA PRO A 541 -15.54 -7.81 17.35
C PRO A 541 -15.51 -7.28 18.80
N HIS A 542 -15.27 -5.98 18.99
CA HIS A 542 -15.13 -5.34 20.30
C HIS A 542 -16.34 -4.46 20.69
N ASN A 543 -17.37 -4.37 19.83
CA ASN A 543 -18.56 -3.52 20.00
C ASN A 543 -18.24 -2.02 20.13
N GLU A 544 -17.22 -1.54 19.42
CA GLU A 544 -16.82 -0.14 19.41
C GLU A 544 -17.82 0.76 18.67
N PHE A 545 -18.54 0.20 17.69
CA PHE A 545 -19.50 0.90 16.84
C PHE A 545 -20.96 0.58 17.21
N LYS A 546 -21.21 0.16 18.45
CA LYS A 546 -22.58 -0.04 18.95
C LYS A 546 -23.41 1.24 18.79
N ASP A 547 -24.62 1.11 18.21
CA ASP A 547 -25.53 2.23 17.90
C ASP A 547 -24.97 3.25 16.88
N LYS A 548 -23.82 2.95 16.25
CA LYS A 548 -23.17 3.75 15.22
C LYS A 548 -23.25 3.07 13.86
N ASN A 549 -23.31 3.88 12.83
CA ASN A 549 -23.45 3.44 11.45
C ASN A 549 -22.26 3.96 10.62
N VAL A 550 -21.61 3.02 9.93
CA VAL A 550 -20.66 3.30 8.86
C VAL A 550 -21.45 3.29 7.56
N LEU A 551 -21.46 4.41 6.83
CA LEU A 551 -22.28 4.54 5.61
C LEU A 551 -21.81 3.55 4.55
N ILE A 552 -22.74 2.78 4.00
CA ILE A 552 -22.46 1.79 2.96
C ILE A 552 -23.65 1.64 2.00
N GLU A 553 -23.38 1.59 0.71
CA GLU A 553 -24.41 1.37 -0.30
C GLU A 553 -24.59 -0.13 -0.55
N ARG A 554 -25.82 -0.65 -0.34
CA ARG A 554 -26.14 -2.08 -0.52
C ARG A 554 -26.99 -2.37 -1.76
N SER A 555 -27.36 -1.36 -2.51
CA SER A 555 -28.19 -1.46 -3.70
C SER A 555 -27.79 -0.38 -4.70
N SER A 556 -28.08 -0.61 -6.00
CA SER A 556 -27.79 0.40 -7.01
C SER A 556 -28.68 1.63 -6.84
N ILE A 557 -28.18 2.78 -7.30
CA ILE A 557 -28.93 4.05 -7.34
C ILE A 557 -30.28 3.86 -8.05
N SER A 558 -30.32 3.15 -9.17
CA SER A 558 -31.56 2.91 -9.93
C SER A 558 -32.61 2.13 -9.13
N THR A 559 -32.18 1.12 -8.36
CA THR A 559 -33.06 0.35 -7.47
C THR A 559 -33.59 1.21 -6.33
N MET A 560 -32.74 2.04 -5.73
CA MET A 560 -33.16 2.93 -4.63
C MET A 560 -34.07 4.07 -5.10
N ALA A 561 -33.77 4.71 -6.22
CA ALA A 561 -34.64 5.70 -6.83
C ALA A 561 -36.04 5.12 -7.11
N SER A 562 -36.09 3.90 -7.66
CA SER A 562 -37.35 3.19 -7.89
C SER A 562 -38.10 2.85 -6.60
N LYS A 563 -37.42 2.43 -5.53
CA LYS A 563 -38.01 2.16 -4.21
C LYS A 563 -38.71 3.40 -3.63
N HIS A 564 -38.15 4.59 -3.88
CA HIS A 564 -38.72 5.86 -3.43
C HIS A 564 -39.64 6.53 -4.46
N ALA A 565 -39.92 5.86 -5.59
CA ALA A 565 -40.74 6.39 -6.69
C ALA A 565 -40.25 7.73 -7.25
N LEU A 566 -38.93 7.91 -7.33
CA LEU A 566 -38.28 9.11 -7.84
C LEU A 566 -37.50 8.81 -9.13
N PRO A 567 -37.42 9.77 -10.07
CA PRO A 567 -36.41 9.75 -11.12
C PRO A 567 -35.00 9.70 -10.54
N VAL A 568 -34.07 9.05 -11.24
CA VAL A 568 -32.67 8.90 -10.78
C VAL A 568 -31.99 10.24 -10.54
N GLU A 569 -32.21 11.23 -11.39
CA GLU A 569 -31.60 12.56 -11.24
C GLU A 569 -32.10 13.27 -9.97
N GLU A 570 -33.42 13.29 -9.73
CA GLU A 570 -34.02 13.89 -8.54
C GLU A 570 -33.54 13.18 -7.27
N TYR A 571 -33.40 11.84 -7.32
CA TYR A 571 -32.85 11.05 -6.23
C TYR A 571 -31.41 11.44 -5.89
N LEU A 572 -30.57 11.62 -6.92
CA LEU A 572 -29.17 12.05 -6.76
C LEU A 572 -29.06 13.48 -6.24
N ASP A 573 -29.93 14.40 -6.69
CA ASP A 573 -30.02 15.76 -6.16
C ASP A 573 -30.33 15.74 -4.65
N ILE A 574 -31.29 14.92 -4.22
CA ILE A 574 -31.63 14.75 -2.78
C ILE A 574 -30.44 14.19 -2.00
N LEU A 575 -29.77 13.15 -2.53
CA LEU A 575 -28.60 12.56 -1.87
C LEU A 575 -27.42 13.52 -1.77
N GLY A 576 -27.13 14.30 -2.82
CA GLY A 576 -26.09 15.34 -2.79
C GLY A 576 -26.37 16.38 -1.71
N ASN A 577 -27.61 16.87 -1.64
CA ASN A 577 -28.04 17.81 -0.60
C ASN A 577 -27.95 17.21 0.82
N ALA A 578 -28.32 15.94 0.99
CA ALA A 578 -28.19 15.26 2.27
C ALA A 578 -26.73 15.11 2.70
N ARG A 579 -25.84 14.70 1.79
CA ARG A 579 -24.41 14.60 2.05
C ARG A 579 -23.81 15.96 2.43
N GLN A 580 -24.20 17.05 1.76
CA GLN A 580 -23.78 18.40 2.13
C GLN A 580 -24.21 18.76 3.57
N LYS A 581 -25.47 18.50 3.94
CA LYS A 581 -25.95 18.74 5.32
C LYS A 581 -25.17 17.94 6.35
N LEU A 582 -24.90 16.66 6.06
CA LEU A 582 -24.06 15.81 6.92
C LEU A 582 -22.64 16.37 7.02
N PHE A 583 -22.05 16.80 5.91
CA PHE A 583 -20.73 17.41 5.88
C PHE A 583 -20.65 18.70 6.70
N ASP A 584 -21.65 19.58 6.60
CA ASP A 584 -21.69 20.86 7.34
C ASP A 584 -21.74 20.66 8.86
N VAL A 585 -22.39 19.57 9.31
CA VAL A 585 -22.41 19.18 10.72
C VAL A 585 -21.11 18.50 11.11
N ARG A 586 -20.63 17.56 10.29
CA ARG A 586 -19.38 16.83 10.54
C ARG A 586 -18.17 17.75 10.63
N SER A 587 -18.12 18.80 9.82
CA SER A 587 -17.04 19.80 9.80
C SER A 587 -16.88 20.58 11.11
N LYS A 588 -17.84 20.47 12.04
CA LYS A 588 -17.79 21.06 13.38
C LYS A 588 -17.38 20.05 14.47
N ARG A 589 -17.25 18.78 14.13
CA ARG A 589 -16.73 17.76 15.05
C ARG A 589 -15.21 17.94 15.21
N PRO A 590 -14.62 17.51 16.34
CA PRO A 590 -13.16 17.43 16.44
C PRO A 590 -12.62 16.58 15.29
N ARG A 591 -11.78 17.19 14.44
CA ARG A 591 -11.20 16.48 13.30
C ARG A 591 -10.17 15.45 13.76
N PRO A 592 -9.98 14.37 12.98
CA PRO A 592 -8.79 13.55 13.11
C PRO A 592 -7.53 14.40 12.96
N HIS A 593 -6.44 13.97 13.60
CA HIS A 593 -5.18 14.68 13.48
C HIS A 593 -4.65 14.57 12.05
N LEU A 594 -4.20 15.69 11.49
CA LEU A 594 -3.55 15.75 10.19
C LEU A 594 -2.04 15.56 10.41
N ASP A 595 -1.46 14.51 9.83
CA ASP A 595 -0.01 14.39 9.70
C ASP A 595 0.44 15.28 8.53
N ASP A 596 0.96 16.46 8.88
CA ASP A 596 1.34 17.52 7.97
C ASP A 596 2.76 17.36 7.40
N LYS A 597 3.35 16.16 7.48
CA LYS A 597 4.60 15.85 6.78
C LYS A 597 4.37 15.82 5.27
N VAL A 598 5.30 16.39 4.51
CA VAL A 598 5.40 16.20 3.07
C VAL A 598 6.44 15.12 2.80
N ILE A 599 6.03 13.98 2.26
CA ILE A 599 6.91 12.84 1.91
C ILE A 599 7.08 12.80 0.40
N VAL A 600 8.33 12.78 -0.09
CA VAL A 600 8.64 12.90 -1.53
C VAL A 600 8.01 11.78 -2.34
N SER A 601 8.19 10.52 -1.94
CA SER A 601 7.64 9.35 -2.63
C SER A 601 6.12 9.46 -2.81
N TRP A 602 5.37 9.75 -1.75
CA TRP A 602 3.91 9.82 -1.78
C TRP A 602 3.39 11.02 -2.58
N ASN A 603 4.09 12.15 -2.49
CA ASN A 603 3.80 13.30 -3.34
C ASN A 603 4.05 12.98 -4.82
N GLY A 604 5.09 12.21 -5.17
CA GLY A 604 5.33 11.74 -6.54
C GLY A 604 4.14 10.99 -7.14
N LEU A 605 3.52 10.10 -6.35
CA LEU A 605 2.31 9.36 -6.76
C LEU A 605 1.11 10.30 -7.00
N VAL A 606 0.93 11.33 -6.18
CA VAL A 606 -0.22 12.25 -6.28
C VAL A 606 -0.01 13.30 -7.37
N ILE A 607 1.23 13.74 -7.58
CA ILE A 607 1.63 14.62 -8.70
C ILE A 607 1.27 13.94 -10.02
N SER A 608 1.60 12.64 -10.17
CA SER A 608 1.16 11.82 -11.30
C SER A 608 -0.37 11.88 -11.49
N SER A 609 -1.13 11.65 -10.42
CA SER A 609 -2.59 11.60 -10.47
C SER A 609 -3.23 12.94 -10.85
N LEU A 610 -2.74 14.04 -10.29
CA LEU A 610 -3.19 15.40 -10.60
C LEU A 610 -2.88 15.77 -12.05
N ALA A 611 -1.66 15.49 -12.52
CA ALA A 611 -1.25 15.74 -13.90
C ALA A 611 -2.14 14.97 -14.89
N ARG A 612 -2.34 13.66 -14.64
CA ARG A 612 -3.21 12.79 -15.44
C ARG A 612 -4.66 13.27 -15.47
N ALA A 613 -5.22 13.60 -14.30
CA ALA A 613 -6.59 14.09 -14.17
C ALA A 613 -6.84 15.37 -14.98
N SER A 614 -5.83 16.24 -15.09
CA SER A 614 -5.95 17.53 -15.78
C SER A 614 -6.32 17.43 -17.27
N LYS A 615 -5.97 16.31 -17.93
CA LYS A 615 -6.33 16.07 -19.34
C LYS A 615 -7.37 14.97 -19.50
N ILE A 616 -7.29 13.88 -18.72
CA ILE A 616 -8.24 12.75 -18.86
C ILE A 616 -9.67 13.22 -18.57
N LEU A 617 -9.89 14.04 -17.54
CA LEU A 617 -11.23 14.51 -17.17
C LEU A 617 -11.82 15.52 -18.16
N LYS A 618 -11.03 16.06 -19.09
CA LYS A 618 -11.59 16.84 -20.23
C LYS A 618 -12.41 15.96 -21.18
N GLY A 619 -12.24 14.63 -21.11
CA GLY A 619 -13.03 13.66 -21.89
C GLY A 619 -14.41 13.36 -21.32
N GLU A 620 -14.82 13.99 -20.21
CA GLU A 620 -16.19 13.89 -19.69
C GLU A 620 -17.20 14.51 -20.66
N PRO A 621 -18.41 13.94 -20.80
CA PRO A 621 -19.45 14.53 -21.61
C PRO A 621 -19.80 15.96 -21.18
N GLU A 622 -20.02 16.85 -22.15
CA GLU A 622 -20.50 18.20 -21.88
C GLU A 622 -21.82 18.17 -21.09
N GLY A 623 -21.91 18.98 -20.04
CA GLY A 623 -23.09 19.02 -19.15
C GLY A 623 -23.13 17.91 -18.09
N THR A 624 -22.05 17.16 -17.88
CA THR A 624 -21.93 16.22 -16.74
C THR A 624 -22.29 16.92 -15.43
N ARG A 625 -23.29 16.38 -14.73
CA ARG A 625 -23.76 16.91 -13.44
C ARG A 625 -23.01 16.23 -12.31
N PHE A 626 -22.43 17.03 -11.43
CA PHE A 626 -21.75 16.55 -10.23
C PHE A 626 -22.61 16.77 -9.00
N TYR A 627 -22.52 15.84 -8.05
CA TYR A 627 -23.24 15.88 -6.79
C TYR A 627 -22.21 15.85 -5.66
N PHE A 628 -22.41 16.68 -4.63
CA PHE A 628 -21.54 16.76 -3.46
C PHE A 628 -21.21 15.36 -2.91
N PRO A 629 -19.95 15.01 -2.57
CA PRO A 629 -18.82 15.92 -2.31
C PRO A 629 -18.03 16.37 -3.54
N VAL A 630 -18.35 15.88 -4.74
CA VAL A 630 -17.68 16.31 -5.97
C VAL A 630 -18.07 17.76 -6.29
N ALA A 631 -17.08 18.65 -6.35
CA ALA A 631 -17.27 20.08 -6.55
C ALA A 631 -17.31 20.48 -8.04
N GLY A 632 -16.90 19.58 -8.94
CA GLY A 632 -16.82 19.88 -10.38
C GLY A 632 -15.64 20.79 -10.74
N THR A 633 -14.54 20.68 -10.00
CA THR A 633 -13.28 21.43 -10.20
C THR A 633 -12.85 21.45 -11.68
N ASN A 634 -12.43 22.60 -12.18
CA ASN A 634 -11.92 22.69 -13.54
C ASN A 634 -10.65 21.82 -13.66
N PRO A 635 -10.55 20.88 -14.62
CA PRO A 635 -9.38 20.01 -14.76
C PRO A 635 -8.04 20.75 -14.81
N LYS A 636 -7.99 21.98 -15.33
CA LYS A 636 -6.76 22.79 -15.35
C LYS A 636 -6.20 23.08 -13.95
N GLU A 637 -7.06 23.24 -12.95
CA GLU A 637 -6.63 23.50 -11.56
C GLU A 637 -5.86 22.31 -10.97
N TYR A 638 -6.08 21.08 -11.47
CA TYR A 638 -5.30 19.92 -11.03
C TYR A 638 -3.84 20.02 -11.48
N MET A 639 -3.57 20.53 -12.70
CA MET A 639 -2.20 20.76 -13.18
C MET A 639 -1.50 21.80 -12.30
N ASP A 640 -2.17 22.92 -11.99
CA ASP A 640 -1.59 23.97 -11.13
C ASP A 640 -1.18 23.44 -9.75
N VAL A 641 -1.96 22.53 -9.18
CA VAL A 641 -1.64 21.88 -7.89
C VAL A 641 -0.44 20.94 -8.04
N ALA A 642 -0.40 20.14 -9.11
CA ALA A 642 0.71 19.22 -9.38
C ALA A 642 2.05 19.96 -9.53
N GLU A 643 2.07 21.05 -10.29
CA GLU A 643 3.27 21.86 -10.50
C GLU A 643 3.72 22.56 -9.23
N LYS A 644 2.79 23.09 -8.43
CA LYS A 644 3.11 23.69 -7.12
C LYS A 644 3.74 22.68 -6.17
N ALA A 645 3.23 21.46 -6.12
CA ALA A 645 3.80 20.39 -5.30
C ALA A 645 5.20 19.98 -5.76
N ALA A 646 5.41 19.81 -7.07
CA ALA A 646 6.72 19.51 -7.62
C ALA A 646 7.73 20.65 -7.37
N HIS A 647 7.30 21.91 -7.50
CA HIS A 647 8.12 23.07 -7.16
C HIS A 647 8.43 23.16 -5.67
N PHE A 648 7.49 22.80 -4.79
CA PHE A 648 7.72 22.75 -3.35
C PHE A 648 8.84 21.76 -3.02
N ILE A 649 8.76 20.53 -3.56
CA ILE A 649 9.80 19.50 -3.38
C ILE A 649 11.13 20.00 -3.91
N ARG A 650 11.18 20.55 -5.13
CA ARG A 650 12.42 21.07 -5.72
C ARG A 650 13.07 22.15 -4.87
N LYS A 651 12.26 23.00 -4.23
CA LYS A 651 12.73 24.14 -3.45
C LYS A 651 13.21 23.74 -2.06
N HIS A 652 12.53 22.79 -1.41
CA HIS A 652 12.71 22.51 0.01
C HIS A 652 13.37 21.16 0.30
N LEU A 653 13.33 20.22 -0.64
CA LEU A 653 13.76 18.83 -0.46
C LEU A 653 14.77 18.36 -1.51
N TYR A 654 15.17 19.23 -2.44
CA TYR A 654 16.20 18.94 -3.43
C TYR A 654 17.38 19.90 -3.27
N ASP A 655 18.57 19.34 -3.05
CA ASP A 655 19.82 20.10 -2.98
C ASP A 655 20.44 20.18 -4.38
N GLN A 656 20.48 21.38 -4.95
CA GLN A 656 21.03 21.64 -6.28
C GLN A 656 22.55 21.40 -6.39
N GLN A 657 23.29 21.47 -5.29
CA GLN A 657 24.75 21.28 -5.30
C GLN A 657 25.10 19.80 -5.33
N THR A 658 24.42 19.01 -4.50
CA THR A 658 24.65 17.56 -4.41
C THR A 658 23.79 16.76 -5.38
N ARG A 659 22.76 17.39 -5.97
CA ARG A 659 21.70 16.78 -6.78
C ARG A 659 20.89 15.71 -6.02
N ARG A 660 20.92 15.73 -4.68
CA ARG A 660 20.26 14.73 -3.83
C ARG A 660 18.94 15.24 -3.24
N LEU A 661 18.02 14.30 -3.05
CA LEU A 661 16.76 14.51 -2.31
C LEU A 661 16.94 14.26 -0.81
N GLN A 662 16.16 14.98 -0.01
CA GLN A 662 15.82 14.64 1.38
C GLN A 662 14.43 14.00 1.41
N HIS A 663 14.19 13.10 2.36
CA HIS A 663 13.00 12.24 2.35
C HIS A 663 11.69 13.01 2.60
N SER A 664 11.69 13.89 3.60
CA SER A 664 10.47 14.53 4.08
C SER A 664 10.68 15.95 4.60
N PHE A 665 9.60 16.73 4.67
CA PHE A 665 9.58 18.07 5.21
C PHE A 665 8.48 18.23 6.27
N ARG A 666 8.86 18.77 7.44
CA ARG A 666 7.94 19.34 8.43
C ARG A 666 8.69 20.34 9.29
N ASN A 667 8.30 21.62 9.23
CA ASN A 667 9.03 22.74 9.85
C ASN A 667 10.51 22.84 9.41
N GLY A 668 10.84 22.30 8.24
CA GLY A 668 12.19 22.12 7.74
C GLY A 668 12.37 20.71 7.16
N PRO A 669 13.37 20.51 6.29
CA PRO A 669 13.67 19.19 5.76
C PRO A 669 14.26 18.29 6.86
N THR A 670 13.99 17.00 6.77
CA THR A 670 14.44 16.03 7.78
C THR A 670 15.89 15.61 7.56
N LYS A 671 16.45 14.91 8.55
CA LYS A 671 17.82 14.40 8.48
C LYS A 671 17.94 13.14 7.62
N ALA A 672 16.83 12.48 7.31
CA ALA A 672 16.82 11.27 6.51
C ALA A 672 17.19 11.61 5.05
N PRO A 673 18.11 10.86 4.41
CA PRO A 673 18.38 11.01 2.99
C PRO A 673 17.16 10.53 2.19
N GLY A 674 17.04 10.96 0.93
CA GLY A 674 16.07 10.34 0.02
C GLY A 674 16.35 8.84 -0.16
N PHE A 675 15.29 8.05 -0.21
CA PHE A 675 15.30 6.61 -0.47
C PHE A 675 14.95 6.31 -1.92
N LEU A 676 15.17 5.08 -2.38
CA LEU A 676 14.84 4.68 -3.76
C LEU A 676 13.41 5.09 -4.17
N ASP A 677 12.45 4.87 -3.28
CA ASP A 677 11.03 5.14 -3.52
C ASP A 677 10.77 6.65 -3.76
N ASP A 678 11.53 7.55 -3.12
CA ASP A 678 11.43 9.00 -3.31
C ASP A 678 11.82 9.40 -4.74
N TYR A 679 12.91 8.82 -5.26
CA TYR A 679 13.35 9.06 -6.63
C TYR A 679 12.40 8.41 -7.63
N ALA A 680 12.11 7.11 -7.46
CA ALA A 680 11.32 6.35 -8.41
C ALA A 680 9.92 6.97 -8.62
N PHE A 681 9.24 7.34 -7.53
CA PHE A 681 7.87 7.84 -7.63
C PHE A 681 7.84 9.31 -8.06
N LEU A 682 8.81 10.13 -7.63
CA LEU A 682 8.92 11.51 -8.11
C LEU A 682 9.23 11.54 -9.60
N ILE A 683 10.17 10.73 -10.09
CA ILE A 683 10.47 10.61 -11.53
C ILE A 683 9.20 10.23 -12.30
N ALA A 684 8.42 9.25 -11.81
CA ALA A 684 7.16 8.87 -12.45
C ALA A 684 6.17 10.05 -12.53
N GLY A 685 6.03 10.82 -11.44
CA GLY A 685 5.20 12.02 -11.39
C GLY A 685 5.70 13.15 -12.29
N LEU A 686 7.02 13.36 -12.39
CA LEU A 686 7.63 14.36 -13.28
C LEU A 686 7.46 14.00 -14.75
N LEU A 687 7.54 12.71 -15.08
CA LEU A 687 7.23 12.22 -16.44
C LEU A 687 5.77 12.44 -16.79
N ASP A 688 4.83 12.26 -15.84
CA ASP A 688 3.42 12.58 -16.07
C ASP A 688 3.16 14.09 -16.13
N LEU A 689 3.83 14.92 -15.32
CA LEU A 689 3.81 16.38 -15.46
C LEU A 689 4.26 16.83 -16.84
N TYR A 690 5.27 16.17 -17.41
CA TYR A 690 5.66 16.40 -18.78
C TYR A 690 4.58 15.89 -19.75
N GLU A 691 4.26 14.60 -19.78
CA GLU A 691 3.37 14.01 -20.80
C GLU A 691 1.95 14.61 -20.81
N PHE A 692 1.47 15.10 -19.67
CA PHE A 692 0.16 15.74 -19.53
C PHE A 692 0.24 17.26 -19.44
N GLY A 693 1.39 17.85 -19.17
CA GLY A 693 1.58 19.31 -19.10
C GLY A 693 2.14 19.87 -20.39
N ASP A 694 2.93 20.95 -20.26
CA ASP A 694 3.50 21.67 -21.40
C ASP A 694 5.00 22.00 -21.23
N SER A 695 5.66 21.54 -20.16
CA SER A 695 7.02 22.01 -19.82
C SER A 695 8.08 20.91 -19.87
N VAL A 696 9.09 21.07 -20.73
CA VAL A 696 10.29 20.20 -20.81
C VAL A 696 11.17 20.29 -19.56
N PHE A 697 10.97 21.31 -18.73
CA PHE A 697 11.65 21.43 -17.45
C PHE A 697 11.46 20.18 -16.57
N TRP A 698 10.23 19.65 -16.54
CA TRP A 698 9.91 18.46 -15.74
C TRP A 698 10.61 17.21 -16.26
N LEU A 699 10.67 17.03 -17.59
CA LEU A 699 11.43 15.94 -18.21
C LEU A 699 12.94 16.06 -17.97
N SER A 700 13.49 17.27 -18.08
CA SER A 700 14.91 17.52 -17.79
C SER A 700 15.26 17.17 -16.35
N TRP A 701 14.39 17.53 -15.39
CA TRP A 701 14.61 17.17 -13.99
C TRP A 701 14.44 15.67 -13.73
N ALA A 702 13.49 15.01 -14.39
CA ALA A 702 13.33 13.56 -14.32
C ALA A 702 14.59 12.82 -14.80
N LEU A 703 15.23 13.28 -15.88
CA LEU A 703 16.50 12.73 -16.37
C LEU A 703 17.64 12.90 -15.35
N GLU A 704 17.76 14.07 -14.74
CA GLU A 704 18.75 14.36 -13.69
C GLU A 704 18.55 13.49 -12.44
N LEU A 705 17.30 13.31 -11.99
CA LEU A 705 16.99 12.45 -10.86
C LEU A 705 17.21 10.98 -11.20
N GLN A 706 16.95 10.54 -12.43
CA GLN A 706 17.27 9.16 -12.86
C GLN A 706 18.78 8.90 -12.83
N GLU A 707 19.60 9.84 -13.33
CA GLU A 707 21.06 9.74 -13.23
C GLU A 707 21.50 9.61 -11.77
N THR A 708 20.94 10.44 -10.88
CA THR A 708 21.23 10.38 -9.44
C THR A 708 20.76 9.08 -8.80
N GLN A 709 19.59 8.57 -9.19
CA GLN A 709 19.06 7.29 -8.71
C GLN A 709 20.00 6.14 -9.07
N ASP A 710 20.49 6.12 -10.31
CA ASP A 710 21.44 5.11 -10.80
C ASP A 710 22.78 5.19 -10.07
N GLU A 711 23.24 6.39 -9.72
CA GLU A 711 24.46 6.59 -8.94
C GLU A 711 24.35 6.08 -7.50
N LEU A 712 23.22 6.34 -6.84
CA LEU A 712 23.03 6.07 -5.41
C LEU A 712 22.59 4.64 -5.12
N PHE A 713 21.73 4.07 -5.96
CA PHE A 713 20.96 2.88 -5.59
C PHE A 713 21.22 1.68 -6.50
N LEU A 714 21.64 1.88 -7.76
CA LEU A 714 21.84 0.77 -8.68
C LEU A 714 23.05 -0.09 -8.25
N ASP A 715 22.80 -1.38 -8.05
CA ASP A 715 23.87 -2.36 -7.90
C ASP A 715 24.49 -2.65 -9.28
N LYS A 716 25.56 -1.94 -9.61
CA LYS A 716 26.27 -2.09 -10.90
C LYS A 716 26.84 -3.50 -11.11
N ALA A 717 27.08 -4.26 -10.04
CA ALA A 717 27.63 -5.60 -10.12
C ALA A 717 26.52 -6.66 -10.20
N GLY A 718 25.53 -6.60 -9.32
CA GLY A 718 24.49 -7.61 -9.16
C GLY A 718 23.13 -7.29 -9.79
N GLY A 719 22.94 -6.06 -10.28
CA GLY A 719 21.68 -5.55 -10.85
C GLY A 719 20.64 -5.15 -9.80
N GLY A 720 19.57 -4.46 -10.21
CA GLY A 720 18.53 -4.00 -9.28
C GLY A 720 18.96 -2.79 -8.44
N TYR A 721 17.98 -2.13 -7.83
CA TYR A 721 18.21 -0.97 -6.98
C TYR A 721 18.05 -1.33 -5.51
N PHE A 722 19.02 -0.93 -4.69
CA PHE A 722 18.90 -0.97 -3.23
C PHE A 722 17.96 0.13 -2.75
N SER A 723 17.21 -0.15 -1.68
CA SER A 723 16.29 0.83 -1.09
C SER A 723 16.99 2.01 -0.43
N THR A 724 18.27 1.87 -0.08
CA THR A 724 19.08 2.87 0.65
C THR A 724 20.45 3.04 0.01
N THR A 725 21.10 4.18 0.26
CA THR A 725 22.46 4.50 -0.24
C THR A 725 23.54 3.60 0.37
N GLY A 726 23.28 3.04 1.56
CA GLY A 726 24.26 2.28 2.35
C GLY A 726 25.23 3.15 3.16
N GLU A 727 25.00 4.46 3.22
CA GLU A 727 25.85 5.39 3.97
C GLU A 727 25.56 5.38 5.49
N ASP A 728 24.36 4.94 5.91
CA ASP A 728 23.99 4.82 7.33
C ASP A 728 24.41 3.45 7.90
N PRO A 729 25.42 3.38 8.78
CA PRO A 729 25.89 2.12 9.36
C PRO A 729 24.93 1.50 10.37
N SER A 730 23.90 2.22 10.81
CA SER A 730 22.87 1.70 11.72
C SER A 730 21.84 0.82 11.01
N VAL A 731 21.76 0.89 9.67
CA VAL A 731 20.86 0.08 8.85
C VAL A 731 21.58 -1.21 8.45
N LEU A 732 21.28 -2.31 9.16
CA LEU A 732 22.04 -3.56 9.07
C LEU A 732 21.90 -4.30 7.73
N LEU A 733 20.83 -4.04 6.96
CA LEU A 733 20.55 -4.71 5.69
C LEU A 733 20.22 -3.69 4.61
N ARG A 734 20.84 -3.84 3.45
CA ARG A 734 20.41 -3.17 2.22
C ARG A 734 19.57 -4.14 1.42
N VAL A 735 18.30 -3.80 1.23
CA VAL A 735 17.34 -4.66 0.55
C VAL A 735 17.01 -4.08 -0.83
N LYS A 736 16.98 -4.95 -1.84
CA LYS A 736 16.39 -4.64 -3.14
C LYS A 736 14.90 -4.97 -3.04
N GLU A 737 14.13 -4.02 -2.53
CA GLU A 737 12.70 -4.21 -2.30
C GLU A 737 12.01 -4.48 -3.64
N ASP A 738 11.20 -5.53 -3.68
CA ASP A 738 10.51 -5.99 -4.87
C ASP A 738 9.00 -6.04 -4.68
N HIS A 739 8.51 -6.02 -3.45
CA HIS A 739 7.11 -6.29 -3.17
C HIS A 739 6.23 -5.09 -3.53
N ASP A 740 5.34 -5.28 -4.50
CA ASP A 740 4.28 -4.33 -4.80
C ASP A 740 3.10 -4.60 -3.86
N GLY A 741 3.01 -3.85 -2.77
CA GLY A 741 2.04 -4.01 -1.69
C GLY A 741 0.96 -2.91 -1.71
N ALA A 742 0.78 -2.24 -0.57
CA ALA A 742 -0.03 -1.02 -0.50
C ALA A 742 0.62 0.14 -1.27
N GLU A 743 1.95 0.22 -1.19
CA GLU A 743 2.81 1.05 -2.04
C GLU A 743 3.44 0.13 -3.10
N PRO A 744 3.64 0.60 -4.34
CA PRO A 744 4.43 -0.15 -5.32
C PRO A 744 5.89 -0.21 -4.86
N SER A 745 6.69 -1.15 -5.37
CA SER A 745 8.13 -1.15 -5.08
C SER A 745 8.87 -0.11 -5.93
N GLY A 746 9.89 0.53 -5.36
CA GLY A 746 10.78 1.43 -6.10
C GLY A 746 11.45 0.75 -7.30
N ASN A 747 11.76 -0.55 -7.23
CA ASN A 747 12.29 -1.31 -8.36
C ASN A 747 11.27 -1.44 -9.51
N SER A 748 10.02 -1.81 -9.21
CA SER A 748 8.95 -1.90 -10.23
C SER A 748 8.77 -0.57 -10.95
N VAL A 749 8.63 0.52 -10.20
CA VAL A 749 8.43 1.86 -10.78
C VAL A 749 9.67 2.32 -11.56
N SER A 750 10.88 2.02 -11.07
CA SER A 750 12.13 2.35 -11.77
C SER A 750 12.22 1.67 -13.14
N VAL A 751 11.86 0.40 -13.27
CA VAL A 751 11.85 -0.28 -14.59
C VAL A 751 10.86 0.40 -15.53
N ILE A 752 9.66 0.75 -15.05
CA ILE A 752 8.67 1.48 -15.85
C ILE A 752 9.21 2.84 -16.30
N ASN A 753 9.86 3.59 -15.39
CA ASN A 753 10.48 4.88 -15.71
C ASN A 753 11.60 4.73 -16.75
N LEU A 754 12.48 3.75 -16.62
CA LEU A 754 13.53 3.47 -17.59
C LEU A 754 12.95 3.15 -18.97
N VAL A 755 11.87 2.37 -19.04
CA VAL A 755 11.17 2.07 -20.31
C VAL A 755 10.54 3.33 -20.92
N ARG A 756 9.98 4.22 -20.11
CA ARG A 756 9.45 5.54 -20.55
C ARG A 756 10.57 6.44 -21.05
N LEU A 757 11.63 6.62 -20.27
CA LEU A 757 12.76 7.48 -20.62
C LEU A 757 13.47 6.97 -21.89
N ALA A 758 13.63 5.65 -22.02
CA ALA A 758 14.22 5.04 -23.20
C ALA A 758 13.42 5.30 -24.49
N SER A 759 12.10 5.55 -24.40
CA SER A 759 11.29 5.94 -25.56
C SER A 759 11.36 7.44 -25.86
N MET A 760 11.78 8.27 -24.91
CA MET A 760 11.89 9.73 -25.10
C MET A 760 13.27 10.14 -25.61
N VAL A 761 14.34 9.52 -25.12
CA VAL A 761 15.73 9.85 -25.48
C VAL A 761 16.25 8.98 -26.63
N ALA A 762 17.38 9.38 -27.23
CA ALA A 762 18.03 8.64 -28.31
C ALA A 762 19.47 8.16 -27.95
N GLY A 763 20.09 7.42 -28.88
CA GLY A 763 21.50 7.04 -28.80
C GLY A 763 21.84 6.13 -27.62
N ASP A 764 23.06 6.31 -27.08
CA ASP A 764 23.61 5.48 -26.00
C ASP A 764 22.79 5.59 -24.71
N ARG A 765 22.18 6.75 -24.43
CA ARG A 765 21.34 6.94 -23.24
C ARG A 765 20.08 6.07 -23.30
N SER A 766 19.41 6.01 -24.46
CA SER A 766 18.23 5.13 -24.66
C SER A 766 18.60 3.66 -24.49
N LYS A 767 19.75 3.27 -25.04
CA LYS A 767 20.28 1.90 -24.92
C LYS A 767 20.60 1.55 -23.47
N LEU A 768 21.28 2.43 -22.74
CA LEU A 768 21.64 2.24 -21.34
C LEU A 768 20.40 2.03 -20.45
N TYR A 769 19.34 2.83 -20.65
CA TYR A 769 18.10 2.66 -19.89
C TYR A 769 17.43 1.31 -20.15
N LYS A 770 17.41 0.84 -21.41
CA LYS A 770 16.89 -0.49 -21.75
C LYS A 770 17.73 -1.61 -21.12
N GLU A 771 19.05 -1.54 -21.23
CA GLU A 771 19.97 -2.53 -20.65
C GLU A 771 19.86 -2.57 -19.12
N THR A 772 19.70 -1.41 -18.48
CA THR A 772 19.48 -1.32 -17.03
C THR A 772 18.14 -1.94 -16.64
N ALA A 773 17.06 -1.66 -17.39
CA ALA A 773 15.77 -2.30 -17.19
C ALA A 773 15.83 -3.83 -17.35
N GLU A 774 16.50 -4.35 -18.39
CA GLU A 774 16.73 -5.78 -18.60
C GLU A 774 17.46 -6.42 -17.40
N HIS A 775 18.50 -5.76 -16.90
CA HIS A 775 19.31 -6.28 -15.80
C HIS A 775 18.53 -6.30 -14.48
N VAL A 776 17.75 -5.25 -14.18
CA VAL A 776 16.88 -5.22 -12.98
C VAL A 776 15.86 -6.37 -13.05
N LEU A 777 15.23 -6.60 -14.20
CA LEU A 777 14.29 -7.71 -14.37
C LEU A 777 14.95 -9.07 -14.19
N ALA A 778 16.19 -9.24 -14.66
CA ALA A 778 16.94 -10.48 -14.48
C ALA A 778 17.20 -10.81 -12.99
N VAL A 779 17.44 -9.80 -12.15
CA VAL A 779 17.60 -9.98 -10.69
C VAL A 779 16.35 -10.59 -10.06
N PHE A 780 15.18 -10.20 -10.54
CA PHE A 780 13.90 -10.65 -10.02
C PHE A 780 13.28 -11.80 -10.83
N GLU A 781 14.06 -12.48 -11.69
CA GLU A 781 13.55 -13.57 -12.54
C GLU A 781 12.84 -14.66 -11.72
N LYS A 782 13.46 -15.09 -10.60
CA LYS A 782 12.87 -16.09 -9.71
C LYS A 782 11.55 -15.61 -9.13
N ARG A 783 11.46 -14.34 -8.74
CA ARG A 783 10.25 -13.72 -8.20
C ARG A 783 9.13 -13.68 -9.25
N LEU A 784 9.44 -13.21 -10.46
CA LEU A 784 8.53 -13.18 -11.62
C LEU A 784 8.04 -14.58 -12.00
N LYS A 785 8.87 -15.60 -11.82
CA LYS A 785 8.54 -17.00 -12.15
C LYS A 785 7.69 -17.69 -11.09
N ASP A 786 8.09 -17.56 -9.81
CA ASP A 786 7.59 -18.39 -8.70
C ASP A 786 6.53 -17.65 -7.85
N ALA A 787 6.54 -16.32 -7.84
CA ALA A 787 5.71 -15.49 -6.96
C ALA A 787 5.26 -14.18 -7.63
N ALA A 788 4.84 -14.26 -8.90
CA ALA A 788 4.45 -13.09 -9.71
C ALA A 788 3.42 -12.15 -9.04
N VAL A 789 2.50 -12.71 -8.23
CA VAL A 789 1.48 -11.95 -7.49
C VAL A 789 2.05 -11.01 -6.41
N ALA A 790 3.31 -11.21 -6.02
CA ALA A 790 4.01 -10.30 -5.11
C ALA A 790 4.60 -9.08 -5.82
N VAL A 791 4.71 -9.11 -7.16
CA VAL A 791 5.33 -8.08 -8.01
C VAL A 791 4.48 -7.67 -9.23
N PRO A 792 3.17 -7.35 -9.08
CA PRO A 792 2.30 -7.01 -10.20
C PRO A 792 2.87 -5.97 -11.19
N LEU A 793 3.42 -4.85 -10.71
CA LEU A 793 3.92 -3.81 -11.60
C LEU A 793 5.21 -4.21 -12.30
N LEU A 794 6.06 -5.00 -11.64
CA LEU A 794 7.24 -5.56 -12.30
C LEU A 794 6.85 -6.52 -13.45
N CYS A 795 5.75 -7.27 -13.29
CA CYS A 795 5.22 -8.11 -14.37
C CYS A 795 4.73 -7.27 -15.56
N CYS A 796 4.07 -6.13 -15.30
CA CYS A 796 3.75 -5.16 -16.36
C CYS A 796 5.01 -4.62 -17.03
N ALA A 797 6.00 -4.19 -16.24
CA ALA A 797 7.25 -3.63 -16.74
C ALA A 797 8.02 -4.61 -17.62
N ALA A 798 8.02 -5.91 -17.26
CA ALA A 798 8.60 -6.98 -18.07
C ALA A 798 7.96 -7.07 -19.46
N ASP A 799 6.62 -7.09 -19.53
CA ASP A 799 5.91 -7.12 -20.82
C ASP A 799 6.07 -5.81 -21.62
N MET A 800 6.10 -4.64 -20.95
CA MET A 800 6.37 -3.34 -21.58
C MET A 800 7.73 -3.31 -22.28
N LEU A 801 8.76 -3.91 -21.66
CA LEU A 801 10.11 -3.99 -22.22
C LEU A 801 10.19 -4.99 -23.39
N ALA A 802 9.44 -6.10 -23.30
CA ALA A 802 9.33 -7.10 -24.36
C ALA A 802 8.62 -6.58 -25.62
N PHE A 803 7.80 -5.54 -25.45
CA PHE A 803 6.96 -5.02 -26.50
C PHE A 803 7.82 -4.41 -27.64
N PRO A 804 7.61 -4.80 -28.92
CA PRO A 804 8.53 -4.50 -30.02
C PRO A 804 8.87 -3.01 -30.17
N SER A 805 7.89 -2.14 -29.91
CA SER A 805 8.15 -0.72 -29.66
C SER A 805 6.95 -0.03 -29.02
N ARG A 806 7.25 0.87 -28.10
CA ARG A 806 6.28 1.79 -27.51
C ARG A 806 5.77 2.77 -28.57
N LYS A 807 4.47 3.03 -28.59
CA LYS A 807 3.85 4.01 -29.49
C LYS A 807 4.24 5.41 -29.03
N GLN A 808 4.81 6.22 -29.92
CA GLN A 808 5.17 7.62 -29.66
C GLN A 808 4.15 8.52 -30.35
N VAL A 809 3.54 9.44 -29.61
CA VAL A 809 2.67 10.49 -30.16
C VAL A 809 3.43 11.80 -30.05
N VAL A 810 3.92 12.33 -31.17
CA VAL A 810 4.67 13.59 -31.21
C VAL A 810 3.74 14.71 -31.62
N LEU A 811 3.46 15.63 -30.70
CA LEU A 811 2.66 16.84 -30.90
C LEU A 811 3.58 18.03 -31.17
N VAL A 812 3.37 18.71 -32.29
CA VAL A 812 4.17 19.85 -32.74
C VAL A 812 3.25 21.05 -32.94
N GLY A 813 3.48 22.15 -32.23
CA GLY A 813 2.68 23.37 -32.38
C GLY A 813 2.82 24.32 -31.19
N VAL A 814 2.12 25.45 -31.25
CA VAL A 814 2.17 26.49 -30.21
C VAL A 814 1.41 26.04 -28.97
N LYS A 815 2.11 25.86 -27.85
CA LYS A 815 1.57 25.27 -26.60
C LYS A 815 0.46 26.11 -25.96
N SER A 816 0.53 27.43 -26.10
CA SER A 816 -0.48 28.34 -25.53
C SER A 816 -1.83 28.30 -26.27
N SER A 817 -1.96 27.54 -27.36
CA SER A 817 -3.19 27.45 -28.14
C SER A 817 -4.20 26.45 -27.54
N GLU A 818 -5.48 26.76 -27.65
CA GLU A 818 -6.56 25.83 -27.27
C GLU A 818 -6.54 24.55 -28.12
N GLU A 819 -6.11 24.65 -29.38
CA GLU A 819 -5.92 23.52 -30.27
C GLU A 819 -4.91 22.52 -29.70
N PHE A 820 -3.78 22.99 -29.18
CA PHE A 820 -2.74 22.14 -28.59
C PHE A 820 -3.27 21.42 -27.35
N GLU A 821 -3.95 22.16 -26.49
CA GLU A 821 -4.65 21.66 -25.31
C GLU A 821 -5.66 20.55 -25.63
N ASN A 822 -6.36 20.64 -26.76
CA ASN A 822 -7.30 19.62 -27.21
C ASN A 822 -6.59 18.42 -27.84
N MET A 823 -5.47 18.63 -28.55
CA MET A 823 -4.65 17.55 -29.11
C MET A 823 -3.97 16.72 -28.01
N VAL A 824 -3.49 17.34 -26.93
CA VAL A 824 -2.95 16.63 -25.75
C VAL A 824 -4.05 15.81 -25.07
N ALA A 825 -5.25 16.37 -24.91
CA ALA A 825 -6.39 15.64 -24.35
C ALA A 825 -6.77 14.43 -25.20
N ALA A 826 -6.86 14.60 -26.53
CA ALA A 826 -7.10 13.51 -27.48
C ALA A 826 -6.01 12.43 -27.43
N ALA A 827 -4.74 12.82 -27.30
CA ALA A 827 -3.64 11.87 -27.17
C ALA A 827 -3.80 10.96 -25.94
N HIS A 828 -4.44 11.45 -24.87
CA HIS A 828 -4.67 10.72 -23.62
C HIS A 828 -6.10 10.18 -23.44
N ALA A 829 -6.97 10.37 -24.43
CA ALA A 829 -8.38 9.96 -24.33
C ALA A 829 -8.56 8.44 -24.22
N ALA A 830 -7.67 7.63 -24.81
CA ALA A 830 -7.73 6.17 -24.75
C ALA A 830 -6.66 5.57 -23.83
N TYR A 831 -7.05 4.52 -23.10
CA TYR A 831 -6.13 3.74 -22.27
C TYR A 831 -5.15 2.95 -23.17
N ASP A 832 -3.89 3.36 -23.11
CA ASP A 832 -2.77 2.70 -23.76
C ASP A 832 -1.52 2.85 -22.87
N PRO A 833 -1.19 1.84 -22.04
CA PRO A 833 -0.05 1.90 -21.14
C PRO A 833 1.29 1.80 -21.88
N ASN A 834 1.30 1.42 -23.17
CA ASN A 834 2.47 1.30 -24.03
C ASN A 834 2.58 2.48 -25.01
N LYS A 835 2.20 3.66 -24.54
CA LYS A 835 2.26 4.93 -25.27
C LYS A 835 3.14 5.94 -24.54
N THR A 836 3.77 6.81 -25.30
CA THR A 836 4.49 7.99 -24.82
C THR A 836 4.01 9.19 -25.63
N VAL A 837 3.63 10.27 -24.95
CA VAL A 837 3.28 11.54 -25.58
C VAL A 837 4.47 12.49 -25.46
N ILE A 838 4.93 13.01 -26.60
CA ILE A 838 6.02 13.97 -26.70
C ILE A 838 5.44 15.24 -27.29
N HIS A 839 5.75 16.38 -26.71
CA HIS A 839 5.18 17.65 -27.13
C HIS A 839 6.29 18.67 -27.35
N ILE A 840 6.18 19.47 -28.40
CA ILE A 840 7.27 20.37 -28.83
C ILE A 840 6.68 21.65 -29.37
N ASP A 841 7.09 22.78 -28.79
CA ASP A 841 6.81 24.09 -29.37
C ASP A 841 8.04 24.59 -30.17
N PRO A 842 7.99 24.56 -31.51
CA PRO A 842 9.12 24.98 -32.34
C PRO A 842 9.43 26.47 -32.24
N THR A 843 8.58 27.27 -31.58
CA THR A 843 8.84 28.69 -31.32
C THR A 843 9.72 28.92 -30.08
N TYR A 844 9.86 27.92 -29.20
CA TYR A 844 10.70 27.98 -28.01
C TYR A 844 12.10 27.41 -28.27
N VAL A 845 13.10 28.29 -28.34
CA VAL A 845 14.48 27.93 -28.68
C VAL A 845 15.09 26.95 -27.67
N GLU A 846 14.82 27.14 -26.38
CA GLU A 846 15.36 26.27 -25.32
C GLU A 846 14.83 24.83 -25.43
N GLU A 847 13.54 24.68 -25.75
CA GLU A 847 12.93 23.37 -25.96
C GLU A 847 13.46 22.69 -27.22
N MET A 848 13.60 23.43 -28.31
CA MET A 848 14.24 22.91 -29.52
C MET A 848 15.68 22.45 -29.24
N GLY A 849 16.45 23.23 -28.49
CA GLY A 849 17.81 22.86 -28.07
C GLY A 849 17.84 21.59 -27.23
N PHE A 850 16.93 21.45 -26.27
CA PHE A 850 16.78 20.24 -25.45
C PHE A 850 16.56 18.99 -26.33
N TRP A 851 15.65 19.06 -27.30
CA TRP A 851 15.37 17.93 -28.18
C TRP A 851 16.49 17.67 -29.19
N GLU A 852 17.20 18.68 -29.68
CA GLU A 852 18.36 18.49 -30.55
C GLU A 852 19.47 17.69 -29.84
N GLU A 853 19.69 17.96 -28.56
CA GLU A 853 20.66 17.23 -27.73
C GLU A 853 20.16 15.83 -27.35
N THR A 854 18.90 15.74 -26.91
CA THR A 854 18.36 14.52 -26.28
C THR A 854 17.84 13.51 -27.30
N ASN A 855 17.23 13.98 -28.39
CA ASN A 855 16.65 13.15 -29.45
C ASN A 855 16.50 13.91 -30.78
N GLY A 856 17.56 13.93 -31.59
CA GLY A 856 17.59 14.67 -32.86
C GLY A 856 16.51 14.27 -33.88
N ASN A 857 15.95 13.04 -33.80
CA ASN A 857 14.83 12.64 -34.66
C ASN A 857 13.56 13.40 -34.31
N ILE A 858 13.28 13.58 -33.02
CA ILE A 858 12.13 14.33 -32.50
C ILE A 858 12.26 15.81 -32.88
N ALA A 859 13.46 16.40 -32.72
CA ALA A 859 13.73 17.76 -33.18
C ALA A 859 13.55 17.92 -34.69
N LEU A 860 13.99 16.94 -35.50
CA LEU A 860 13.81 16.95 -36.95
C LEU A 860 12.33 16.84 -37.35
N MET A 861 11.56 15.99 -36.66
CA MET A 861 10.11 15.89 -36.85
C MET A 861 9.43 17.24 -36.58
N ALA A 862 9.80 17.92 -35.50
CA ALA A 862 9.29 19.25 -35.17
C ALA A 862 9.60 20.27 -36.28
N LYS A 863 10.86 20.36 -36.72
CA LYS A 863 11.28 21.29 -37.78
C LYS A 863 10.53 21.07 -39.10
N ASN A 864 10.33 19.80 -39.48
CA ASN A 864 9.69 19.46 -40.75
C ASN A 864 8.17 19.64 -40.74
N ASN A 865 7.55 19.65 -39.56
CA ASN A 865 6.09 19.75 -39.40
C ASN A 865 5.65 21.03 -38.70
N ALA A 866 6.57 21.97 -38.44
CA ALA A 866 6.26 23.26 -37.87
C ALA A 866 5.33 24.05 -38.81
N ALA A 867 4.13 24.34 -38.32
CA ALA A 867 3.16 25.18 -39.00
C ALA A 867 2.72 26.27 -38.03
N ALA A 868 2.66 27.51 -38.51
CA ALA A 868 2.40 28.68 -37.66
C ALA A 868 0.95 28.74 -37.14
N ASP A 869 0.02 28.00 -37.77
CA ASP A 869 -1.42 28.15 -37.61
C ASP A 869 -2.15 26.84 -37.23
N ARG A 870 -1.43 25.76 -36.91
CA ARG A 870 -2.02 24.46 -36.57
C ARG A 870 -1.13 23.59 -35.70
N VAL A 871 -1.74 22.69 -34.95
CA VAL A 871 -1.05 21.65 -34.17
C VAL A 871 -1.07 20.34 -34.94
N ILE A 872 0.09 19.68 -35.02
CA ILE A 872 0.26 18.44 -35.75
C ILE A 872 0.62 17.31 -34.79
N ALA A 873 -0.06 16.17 -34.91
CA ALA A 873 0.30 14.91 -34.29
C ALA A 873 0.92 13.93 -35.31
N LEU A 874 2.00 13.28 -34.89
CA LEU A 874 2.61 12.13 -35.57
C LEU A 874 2.53 10.92 -34.64
N VAL A 875 1.95 9.82 -35.09
CA VAL A 875 1.92 8.58 -34.31
C VAL A 875 2.95 7.62 -34.89
N CYS A 876 4.02 7.39 -34.14
CA CYS A 876 5.17 6.60 -34.56
C CYS A 876 5.25 5.29 -33.77
N GLN A 877 5.48 4.18 -34.48
CA GLN A 877 5.71 2.86 -33.91
C GLN A 877 6.54 2.01 -34.88
N ASN A 878 7.43 1.17 -34.37
CA ASN A 878 8.31 0.29 -35.16
C ASN A 878 9.07 1.06 -36.26
N PHE A 879 9.67 2.20 -35.90
CA PHE A 879 10.41 3.08 -36.83
C PHE A 879 9.57 3.62 -38.02
N THR A 880 8.24 3.55 -37.92
CA THR A 880 7.30 4.04 -38.93
C THR A 880 6.36 5.04 -38.29
N CYS A 881 6.07 6.16 -38.95
CA CYS A 881 5.09 7.15 -38.48
C CYS A 881 3.86 7.19 -39.38
N SER A 882 2.70 7.46 -38.79
CA SER A 882 1.47 7.78 -39.51
C SER A 882 1.63 9.08 -40.33
N PRO A 883 0.75 9.33 -41.31
CA PRO A 883 0.57 10.68 -41.84
C PRO A 883 0.28 11.69 -40.71
N PRO A 884 0.71 12.96 -40.85
CA PRO A 884 0.39 14.03 -39.91
C PRO A 884 -1.13 14.20 -39.71
N VAL A 885 -1.58 14.33 -38.46
CA VAL A 885 -2.99 14.58 -38.11
C VAL A 885 -3.12 15.92 -37.38
N SER A 886 -4.08 16.74 -37.76
CA SER A 886 -4.33 18.07 -37.16
C SER A 886 -5.72 18.23 -36.54
N ASP A 887 -6.45 17.13 -36.35
CA ASP A 887 -7.77 17.11 -35.75
C ASP A 887 -7.78 16.16 -34.54
N PRO A 888 -8.24 16.59 -33.36
CA PRO A 888 -8.28 15.76 -32.16
C PRO A 888 -9.06 14.45 -32.34
N LYS A 889 -10.21 14.47 -33.03
CA LYS A 889 -11.03 13.25 -33.23
C LYS A 889 -10.36 12.26 -34.17
N ALA A 890 -9.67 12.76 -35.19
CA ALA A 890 -8.86 11.93 -36.06
C ALA A 890 -7.68 11.29 -35.30
N LEU A 891 -7.05 12.01 -34.37
CA LEU A 891 -6.01 11.46 -33.50
C LEU A 891 -6.57 10.36 -32.59
N GLU A 892 -7.71 10.59 -31.93
CA GLU A 892 -8.38 9.57 -31.10
C GLU A 892 -8.72 8.31 -31.90
N SER A 893 -9.23 8.48 -33.12
CA SER A 893 -9.57 7.38 -34.03
C SER A 893 -8.34 6.60 -34.47
N LEU A 894 -7.20 7.28 -34.68
CA LEU A 894 -5.93 6.66 -35.02
C LEU A 894 -5.34 5.88 -33.84
N LEU A 895 -5.48 6.38 -32.61
CA LEU A 895 -4.97 5.73 -31.40
C LEU A 895 -5.82 4.55 -30.93
N SER A 896 -7.08 4.49 -31.38
CA SER A 896 -8.03 3.41 -31.07
C SER A 896 -7.95 2.21 -32.02
N GLN A 897 -7.17 2.32 -33.10
CA GLN A 897 -6.81 1.22 -34.01
C GLN A 897 -5.64 0.43 -33.42
#